data_AF-A0A4R2SRI4-F1
#
_entry.id   AF-A0A4R2SRI4-F1
#
_cell.length_a   1.000
_cell.length_b   1.000
_cell.length_c   1.000
_cell.angle_alpha   90.00
_cell.angle_beta   90.00
_cell.angle_gamma   90.00
#
_symmetry.space_group_name_H-M   'P 1'
#
loop_
_entity.id
_entity.type
_entity.pdbx_description
1 polymer ?
#
loop_
_entity_poly.entity_id
_entity_poly.type
_entity_poly.pdbx_seq_one_letter_code
_entity_poly.pdbx_strand_id
1 'polypeptide(L)'
;MNIQRQKFKKCLLSSIVLLSLSASSYAFSQSVNFKWKSDLNENLTNITKRAGFDNFTIDEKGQLWAGVGPNNEPAGTTPLYYSRIPALTVTDDNKLVAMFDLRWNKAADQDRIDPGIAISSDGGYSWQKKTAWTFNDSKSPTRRAMDATILYNPIDGSLYAMHGTWSSGTRNWYQDRFNYFSNNIWAATIYKSTDGGQTWEKNAEFSNLVNSQIFQKVQKSGSPTIGFLGGVGSGIVMRDGTLVFPIQTAHKNGIATTIMYSKDNGKTWDMPAITNALAPNQSSLENMVFEIGNKLVMTGREDNSSKKRWAYYSEDLGKTWHVYNPVNGFSETTAAPSQGSSIYVTLPSGRRVLFVSKPNGLSDGYKRGNIALWMLDAKDPSHKYQVAIIRPGSGNGAGAGYSSLAYKEGNLFVAFEDDGNIRVKNLTEYMASIEAKAKEWNLPDEIATEVAKINALTHLNQGQKDELIAKMRRANDNAIAQSIAIDKAMNKLKIDSAKLAELAKALTKALPSKQKAFGNALHNVNDIARIDNGTYLDYLGIQDLYNGLSGTFLALNTKLDFSKYTQYVEKFNEYNHDIIYRTFDDLFVSYDAGTRHNKLSLGINKTFSDNLQAGLFMEYRNKNQKNQQFGIRAKYTWGNNRIAGFVRYRGVKHSEFIERNKNVDAYLTYAYQIKVDDKLSISPSVGAYLSRSSRTLIDDDVAMNKRTVYAGDIGVNITYKLDDINVVIRPNVAFVKDDATLSQSNDSTNQYKIDSSNTVYGLTTGIEKRFANGLSIASNVRLQRYGSQHSDVSIGLDLGYNF
;
A
#
# COMPACT_ATOMS: atom_id res chain seq x y z
N MET A 1 29.24 -21.47 -42.96
CA MET A 1 28.14 -21.95 -42.09
C MET A 1 27.87 -20.84 -41.08
N ASN A 2 26.60 -20.51 -40.86
CA ASN A 2 26.06 -19.16 -40.65
C ASN A 2 26.51 -18.33 -39.41
N ILE A 3 26.53 -17.02 -39.65
CA ILE A 3 26.82 -15.88 -38.75
C ILE A 3 25.49 -15.29 -38.22
N GLN A 4 25.39 -14.98 -36.92
CA GLN A 4 24.43 -14.02 -36.32
C GLN A 4 25.14 -13.27 -35.16
N ARG A 5 25.62 -12.03 -35.33
CA ARG A 5 24.99 -10.68 -35.22
C ARG A 5 24.54 -10.23 -33.81
N GLN A 6 25.36 -9.35 -33.23
CA GLN A 6 25.00 -8.31 -32.24
C GLN A 6 24.30 -7.10 -32.90
N LYS A 7 23.44 -6.40 -32.12
CA LYS A 7 23.38 -4.94 -31.83
C LYS A 7 21.97 -4.30 -31.83
N PHE A 8 21.57 -3.89 -30.61
CA PHE A 8 21.12 -2.55 -30.16
C PHE A 8 19.80 -1.87 -30.60
N LYS A 9 19.21 -1.21 -29.56
CA LYS A 9 18.24 -0.08 -29.48
C LYS A 9 16.75 -0.42 -29.65
N LYS A 10 15.78 0.31 -29.07
CA LYS A 10 15.58 1.06 -27.82
C LYS A 10 14.11 1.54 -27.92
N CYS A 11 13.39 1.54 -26.80
CA CYS A 11 12.34 2.50 -26.41
C CYS A 11 10.88 2.41 -26.94
N LEU A 12 9.99 2.43 -25.93
CA LEU A 12 8.63 2.99 -25.80
C LEU A 12 7.42 2.21 -26.38
N LEU A 13 6.66 1.57 -25.48
CA LEU A 13 5.37 2.07 -24.95
C LEU A 13 4.96 1.16 -23.76
N SER A 14 5.21 1.56 -22.52
CA SER A 14 4.27 2.25 -21.62
C SER A 14 3.15 1.37 -21.05
N SER A 15 3.45 0.80 -19.88
CA SER A 15 2.59 0.83 -18.69
C SER A 15 1.20 0.18 -18.80
N ILE A 16 1.17 -1.15 -18.85
CA ILE A 16 0.02 -1.94 -18.42
C ILE A 16 0.40 -2.59 -17.09
N VAL A 17 -0.24 -2.09 -16.04
CA VAL A 17 -0.44 -2.75 -14.73
C VAL A 17 0.86 -3.26 -14.13
N LEU A 18 1.69 -2.32 -13.67
CA LEU A 18 2.68 -2.64 -12.64
C LEU A 18 1.92 -3.21 -11.45
N LEU A 19 2.40 -4.37 -11.00
CA LEU A 19 2.14 -4.97 -9.71
C LEU A 19 2.07 -3.88 -8.61
N SER A 20 0.85 -3.53 -8.19
CA SER A 20 0.60 -3.05 -6.83
C SER A 20 0.19 -4.26 -5.98
N LEU A 21 1.10 -5.22 -5.90
CA LEU A 21 1.16 -6.30 -4.93
C LEU A 21 2.59 -6.31 -4.41
N SER A 22 2.97 -5.20 -3.80
CA SER A 22 4.22 -5.08 -3.05
C SER A 22 3.92 -4.20 -1.85
N ALA A 23 3.89 -4.86 -0.69
CA ALA A 23 3.58 -4.36 0.64
C ALA A 23 2.09 -4.16 0.99
N SER A 24 1.19 -5.00 0.47
CA SER A 24 0.20 -5.55 1.40
C SER A 24 0.93 -6.59 2.22
N SER A 25 1.31 -6.24 3.44
CA SER A 25 1.53 -7.23 4.49
C SER A 25 0.19 -7.92 4.72
N TYR A 26 -0.17 -8.82 3.81
CA TYR A 26 -0.98 -9.98 4.15
C TYR A 26 -0.18 -10.67 5.26
N ALA A 27 -0.54 -10.35 6.50
CA ALA A 27 -0.31 -11.22 7.62
C ALA A 27 -1.11 -12.49 7.32
N PHE A 28 -0.56 -13.32 6.43
CA PHE A 28 -0.86 -14.73 6.45
C PHE A 28 -0.63 -15.12 7.90
N SER A 29 -1.67 -15.62 8.54
CA SER A 29 -1.60 -16.44 9.75
C SER A 29 -0.78 -17.69 9.41
N GLN A 30 0.53 -17.50 9.21
CA GLN A 30 1.49 -18.50 9.53
C GLN A 30 1.49 -18.54 11.05
N SER A 31 0.59 -19.37 11.60
CA SER A 31 0.79 -20.04 12.87
C SER A 31 2.00 -20.99 12.75
N VAL A 32 3.15 -20.43 12.36
CA VAL A 32 4.43 -20.97 12.81
C VAL A 32 4.36 -20.87 14.32
N ASN A 33 4.67 -21.98 15.00
CA ASN A 33 4.70 -22.13 16.45
C ASN A 33 5.53 -21.01 17.13
N PHE A 34 5.00 -19.80 17.22
CA PHE A 34 5.60 -18.71 17.93
C PHE A 34 5.52 -19.07 19.41
N LYS A 35 6.68 -19.16 20.05
CA LYS A 35 6.78 -19.50 21.46
C LYS A 35 7.58 -18.41 22.15
N TRP A 36 7.05 -17.92 23.26
CA TRP A 36 7.82 -17.09 24.16
C TRP A 36 8.89 -17.93 24.84
N LYS A 37 10.10 -17.38 24.97
CA LYS A 37 11.16 -18.01 25.75
C LYS A 37 10.74 -18.05 27.22
N SER A 38 10.39 -19.23 27.73
CA SER A 38 9.84 -19.39 29.09
C SER A 38 10.85 -19.06 30.18
N ASP A 39 12.13 -19.34 29.96
CA ASP A 39 13.26 -19.08 30.85
C ASP A 39 14.00 -17.77 30.50
N LEU A 40 13.33 -16.82 29.82
CA LEU A 40 13.92 -15.54 29.49
C LEU A 40 14.38 -14.81 30.77
N ASN A 41 15.68 -14.54 30.83
CA ASN A 41 16.34 -13.74 31.87
C ASN A 41 17.63 -13.13 31.28
N GLU A 42 17.47 -12.24 30.32
CA GLU A 42 18.56 -11.72 29.48
C GLU A 42 19.12 -10.40 30.02
N ASN A 43 20.44 -10.22 29.97
CA ASN A 43 21.08 -8.91 30.15
C ASN A 43 21.18 -8.20 28.80
N LEU A 44 20.40 -7.13 28.63
CA LEU A 44 20.34 -6.42 27.35
C LEU A 44 21.56 -5.52 27.12
N THR A 45 22.20 -5.00 28.17
CA THR A 45 23.21 -3.94 28.03
C THR A 45 24.64 -4.40 28.23
N ASN A 46 24.89 -5.40 29.09
CA ASN A 46 26.23 -5.96 29.35
C ASN A 46 27.31 -4.87 29.58
N ILE A 47 27.04 -3.96 30.51
CA ILE A 47 27.92 -2.81 30.79
C ILE A 47 29.30 -3.24 31.27
N THR A 48 30.29 -2.38 31.04
CA THR A 48 31.61 -2.48 31.68
C THR A 48 31.57 -1.80 33.04
N LYS A 49 31.90 -2.51 34.11
CA LYS A 49 31.98 -1.95 35.46
C LYS A 49 33.42 -1.58 35.78
N ARG A 50 33.60 -0.44 36.45
CA ARG A 50 34.91 0.09 36.83
C ARG A 50 34.97 0.27 38.33
N ALA A 51 35.89 -0.40 39.00
CA ALA A 51 36.11 -0.28 40.43
C ALA A 51 36.38 1.18 40.81
N GLY A 52 35.70 1.66 41.85
CA GLY A 52 35.80 3.05 42.32
C GLY A 52 34.91 4.06 41.59
N PHE A 53 34.18 3.65 40.54
CA PHE A 53 33.19 4.48 39.84
C PHE A 53 31.78 3.94 40.06
N ASP A 54 30.78 4.82 40.12
CA ASP A 54 29.35 4.46 40.20
C ASP A 54 29.03 3.39 41.27
N ASN A 55 29.73 3.43 42.41
CA ASN A 55 29.67 2.47 43.51
C ASN A 55 30.00 1.01 43.16
N PHE A 56 30.67 0.77 42.03
CA PHE A 56 31.23 -0.55 41.73
C PHE A 56 32.51 -0.78 42.54
N THR A 57 32.63 -1.96 43.11
CA THR A 57 33.78 -2.38 43.93
C THR A 57 34.76 -3.27 43.18
N ILE A 58 34.36 -3.80 42.03
CA ILE A 58 35.15 -4.70 41.18
C ILE A 58 35.10 -4.22 39.73
N ASP A 59 36.20 -4.41 39.01
CA ASP A 59 36.23 -4.26 37.57
C ASP A 59 35.56 -5.47 36.91
N GLU A 60 34.64 -5.21 35.98
CA GLU A 60 33.98 -6.25 35.18
C GLU A 60 34.00 -5.83 33.72
N LYS A 61 34.66 -6.63 32.88
CA LYS A 61 34.71 -6.35 31.44
C LYS A 61 33.34 -6.67 30.82
N GLY A 62 32.66 -5.64 30.33
CA GLY A 62 31.41 -5.78 29.59
C GLY A 62 31.61 -6.06 28.10
N GLN A 63 30.52 -5.96 27.35
CA GLN A 63 30.54 -5.98 25.88
C GLN A 63 30.58 -4.55 25.33
N LEU A 64 31.21 -4.38 24.15
CA LEU A 64 31.11 -3.11 23.43
C LEU A 64 29.67 -2.93 22.93
N TRP A 65 29.16 -1.71 23.01
CA TRP A 65 27.78 -1.41 22.65
C TRP A 65 27.53 -1.67 21.17
N ALA A 66 26.49 -2.44 20.85
CA ALA A 66 26.19 -2.85 19.48
C ALA A 66 25.65 -1.71 18.59
N GLY A 67 25.29 -0.56 19.17
CA GLY A 67 24.85 0.63 18.44
C GLY A 67 25.94 1.68 18.26
N VAL A 68 25.59 2.76 17.57
CA VAL A 68 26.46 3.93 17.38
C VAL A 68 26.81 4.57 18.73
N GLY A 69 28.09 4.89 18.94
CA GLY A 69 28.58 5.50 20.16
C GLY A 69 28.18 6.97 20.35
N PRO A 70 28.48 7.57 21.51
CA PRO A 70 28.04 8.92 21.88
C PRO A 70 28.57 10.00 20.94
N ASN A 71 29.71 9.80 20.29
CA ASN A 71 30.34 10.76 19.37
C ASN A 71 30.29 10.29 17.91
N ASN A 72 29.32 9.44 17.57
CA ASN A 72 29.19 8.77 16.27
C ASN A 72 30.26 7.72 15.98
N GLU A 73 30.84 7.12 17.02
CA GLU A 73 31.73 5.97 16.85
C GLU A 73 30.96 4.79 16.22
N PRO A 74 31.60 3.99 15.34
CA PRO A 74 30.95 2.84 14.71
C PRO A 74 30.37 1.84 15.72
N ALA A 75 29.30 1.15 15.32
CA ALA A 75 28.70 0.08 16.10
C ALA A 75 29.75 -0.95 16.58
N GLY A 76 29.66 -1.35 17.86
CA GLY A 76 30.55 -2.36 18.45
C GLY A 76 31.94 -1.85 18.83
N THR A 77 32.18 -0.53 18.92
CA THR A 77 33.51 0.03 19.23
C THR A 77 33.63 0.68 20.61
N THR A 78 32.52 1.13 21.21
CA THR A 78 32.54 1.90 22.46
C THR A 78 31.98 1.09 23.62
N PRO A 79 32.65 1.04 24.79
CA PRO A 79 32.08 0.45 25.99
C PRO A 79 30.94 1.31 26.56
N LEU A 80 29.93 0.65 27.12
CA LEU A 80 28.87 1.30 27.90
C LEU A 80 29.16 1.09 29.40
N TYR A 81 29.12 2.14 30.22
CA TYR A 81 29.46 2.03 31.65
C TYR A 81 28.25 1.99 32.57
N TYR A 82 27.10 2.50 32.15
CA TYR A 82 25.87 2.42 32.94
C TYR A 82 24.63 2.50 32.03
N SER A 83 23.54 1.87 32.45
CA SER A 83 22.24 1.94 31.78
C SER A 83 21.11 1.97 32.80
N ARG A 84 20.03 2.71 32.49
CA ARG A 84 18.92 2.99 33.41
C ARG A 84 17.59 3.15 32.69
N ILE A 85 16.50 3.32 33.44
CA ILE A 85 15.21 3.78 32.93
C ILE A 85 14.59 2.81 31.89
N PRO A 86 14.31 1.55 32.26
CA PRO A 86 13.67 0.60 31.36
C PRO A 86 12.22 1.01 31.02
N ALA A 87 11.87 0.92 29.74
CA ALA A 87 10.51 1.02 29.22
C ALA A 87 10.25 -0.14 28.26
N LEU A 88 9.30 -1.02 28.58
CA LEU A 88 9.03 -2.26 27.86
C LEU A 88 7.61 -2.26 27.28
N THR A 89 7.47 -2.75 26.06
CA THR A 89 6.16 -3.04 25.45
C THR A 89 6.21 -4.31 24.61
N VAL A 90 5.03 -4.82 24.26
CA VAL A 90 4.84 -5.99 23.39
C VAL A 90 3.86 -5.65 22.28
N THR A 91 4.22 -5.95 21.03
CA THR A 91 3.42 -5.62 19.85
C THR A 91 2.42 -6.74 19.47
N ASP A 92 1.44 -6.45 18.61
CA ASP A 92 0.48 -7.46 18.11
C ASP A 92 1.16 -8.59 17.32
N ASP A 93 2.28 -8.31 16.67
CA ASP A 93 3.10 -9.30 15.96
C ASP A 93 4.18 -9.94 16.85
N ASN A 94 3.99 -9.89 18.17
CA ASN A 94 4.77 -10.59 19.19
C ASN A 94 6.24 -10.13 19.34
N LYS A 95 6.56 -8.88 19.02
CA LYS A 95 7.88 -8.32 19.32
C LYS A 95 7.93 -7.80 20.75
N LEU A 96 9.02 -8.08 21.46
CA LEU A 96 9.37 -7.38 22.71
C LEU A 96 10.26 -6.20 22.35
N VAL A 97 9.87 -5.01 22.80
CA VAL A 97 10.63 -3.77 22.55
C VAL A 97 10.93 -3.10 23.89
N ALA A 98 12.22 -3.07 24.24
CA ALA A 98 12.72 -2.44 25.45
C ALA A 98 13.56 -1.21 25.11
N MET A 99 13.25 -0.08 25.73
CA MET A 99 14.03 1.15 25.67
C MET A 99 14.67 1.45 27.03
N PHE A 100 15.79 2.18 26.99
CA PHE A 100 16.55 2.54 28.19
C PHE A 100 17.58 3.63 27.88
N ASP A 101 18.08 4.27 28.93
CA ASP A 101 19.18 5.23 28.86
C ASP A 101 20.52 4.53 28.64
N LEU A 102 21.28 4.97 27.63
CA LEU A 102 22.70 4.66 27.46
C LEU A 102 23.52 5.75 28.14
N ARG A 103 24.05 5.47 29.34
CA ARG A 103 24.84 6.45 30.11
C ARG A 103 26.33 6.18 29.91
N TRP A 104 26.95 7.03 29.10
CA TRP A 104 28.24 6.74 28.49
C TRP A 104 29.44 6.96 29.38
N ASN A 105 29.35 7.78 30.44
CA ASN A 105 30.49 8.03 31.32
C ASN A 105 30.23 7.60 32.76
N LYS A 106 29.05 7.86 33.31
CA LYS A 106 28.69 7.57 34.71
C LYS A 106 27.18 7.42 34.89
N ALA A 107 26.76 6.95 36.06
CA ALA A 107 25.35 6.75 36.40
C ALA A 107 24.53 8.05 36.53
N ALA A 108 25.16 9.22 36.53
CA ALA A 108 24.49 10.50 36.81
C ALA A 108 23.47 10.91 35.75
N ASP A 109 22.42 11.63 36.17
CA ASP A 109 21.38 12.15 35.24
C ASP A 109 21.89 13.30 34.36
N GLN A 110 22.87 14.09 34.83
CA GLN A 110 23.46 15.21 34.09
C GLN A 110 24.78 14.79 33.43
N ASP A 111 24.70 13.86 32.49
CA ASP A 111 25.83 13.30 31.75
C ASP A 111 25.49 13.12 30.26
N ARG A 112 26.39 12.55 29.47
CA ARG A 112 26.15 12.14 28.08
C ARG A 112 25.21 10.91 28.09
N ILE A 113 23.98 11.10 27.65
CA ILE A 113 22.97 10.04 27.61
C ILE A 113 22.32 9.96 26.22
N ASP A 114 22.24 8.76 25.65
CA ASP A 114 21.53 8.49 24.40
C ASP A 114 20.41 7.47 24.59
N PRO A 115 19.38 7.48 23.73
CA PRO A 115 18.30 6.51 23.81
C PRO A 115 18.78 5.16 23.26
N GLY A 116 18.76 4.14 24.10
CA GLY A 116 19.01 2.75 23.74
C GLY A 116 17.73 1.99 23.46
N ILE A 117 17.82 0.99 22.57
CA ILE A 117 16.72 0.08 22.28
C ILE A 117 17.22 -1.35 22.10
N ALA A 118 16.43 -2.31 22.56
CA ALA A 118 16.58 -3.73 22.29
C ALA A 118 15.25 -4.31 21.79
N ILE A 119 15.29 -5.07 20.71
CA ILE A 119 14.12 -5.64 20.04
C ILE A 119 14.32 -7.14 19.90
N SER A 120 13.35 -7.92 20.37
CA SER A 120 13.27 -9.36 20.08
C SER A 120 12.03 -9.63 19.22
N SER A 121 12.25 -10.21 18.04
CA SER A 121 11.18 -10.60 17.11
C SER A 121 10.82 -12.09 17.18
N ASP A 122 11.48 -12.83 18.07
CA ASP A 122 11.36 -14.29 18.17
C ASP A 122 10.88 -14.75 19.55
N GLY A 123 10.35 -13.85 20.38
CA GLY A 123 9.82 -14.20 21.71
C GLY A 123 10.85 -14.22 22.82
N GLY A 124 12.02 -13.59 22.61
CA GLY A 124 13.07 -13.40 23.60
C GLY A 124 14.29 -14.32 23.43
N TYR A 125 14.39 -15.07 22.34
CA TYR A 125 15.54 -15.95 22.06
C TYR A 125 16.75 -15.18 21.54
N SER A 126 16.51 -14.15 20.74
CA SER A 126 17.55 -13.24 20.25
C SER A 126 17.11 -11.79 20.33
N TRP A 127 18.10 -10.88 20.38
CA TRP A 127 17.89 -9.46 20.59
C TRP A 127 18.76 -8.63 19.65
N GLN A 128 18.13 -7.73 18.90
CA GLN A 128 18.82 -6.66 18.20
C GLN A 128 18.93 -5.44 19.11
N LYS A 129 20.16 -5.01 19.39
CA LYS A 129 20.48 -3.92 20.32
C LYS A 129 21.12 -2.76 19.55
N LYS A 130 20.68 -1.52 19.78
CA LYS A 130 21.26 -0.34 19.13
C LYS A 130 20.92 0.95 19.85
N THR A 131 21.62 2.02 19.47
CA THR A 131 21.20 3.40 19.76
C THR A 131 20.00 3.70 18.87
N ALA A 132 18.88 4.12 19.47
CA ALA A 132 17.58 4.18 18.79
C ALA A 132 17.52 5.28 17.71
N TRP A 133 18.05 6.46 18.03
CA TRP A 133 18.23 7.58 17.12
C TRP A 133 19.30 8.53 17.65
N THR A 134 19.76 9.45 16.80
CA THR A 134 20.56 10.61 17.20
C THR A 134 19.66 11.84 17.34
N PHE A 135 20.01 12.72 18.27
CA PHE A 135 19.33 13.98 18.50
C PHE A 135 20.39 15.02 18.91
N ASN A 136 20.15 16.28 18.55
CA ASN A 136 20.96 17.45 18.90
C ASN A 136 22.48 17.27 18.68
N ASP A 137 23.06 18.02 17.75
CA ASP A 137 24.48 17.91 17.38
C ASP A 137 25.48 18.48 18.41
N SER A 138 25.00 18.99 19.54
CA SER A 138 25.85 19.52 20.62
C SER A 138 26.91 18.52 21.08
N LYS A 139 28.14 19.03 21.16
CA LYS A 139 29.31 18.33 21.69
C LYS A 139 29.46 18.47 23.21
N SER A 140 28.46 19.06 23.88
CA SER A 140 28.47 19.14 25.33
C SER A 140 28.56 17.73 25.96
N PRO A 141 29.42 17.54 26.98
CA PRO A 141 29.52 16.27 27.69
C PRO A 141 28.25 15.95 28.50
N THR A 142 27.31 16.89 28.63
CA THR A 142 26.02 16.68 29.31
C THR A 142 24.81 16.75 28.37
N ARG A 143 25.03 16.70 27.05
CA ARG A 143 23.94 16.55 26.07
C ARG A 143 23.31 15.17 26.24
N ARG A 144 22.01 15.14 26.48
CA ARG A 144 21.28 13.94 26.91
C ARG A 144 19.86 13.85 26.39
N ALA A 145 19.43 12.64 26.06
CA ALA A 145 18.03 12.26 25.92
C ALA A 145 17.77 11.11 26.88
N MET A 146 16.81 11.27 27.76
CA MET A 146 16.58 10.34 28.87
C MET A 146 15.10 10.29 29.25
N ASP A 147 14.78 9.39 30.18
CA ASP A 147 13.45 9.23 30.78
C ASP A 147 12.38 8.77 29.77
N ALA A 148 12.73 7.71 29.03
CA ALA A 148 11.89 7.10 28.01
C ALA A 148 10.51 6.69 28.55
N THR A 149 9.45 7.06 27.83
CA THR A 149 8.11 6.48 27.98
C THR A 149 7.65 5.92 26.64
N ILE A 150 7.41 4.61 26.56
CA ILE A 150 7.03 3.91 25.33
C ILE A 150 5.53 3.67 25.25
N LEU A 151 4.94 3.79 24.07
CA LEU A 151 3.53 3.50 23.81
C LEU A 151 3.44 2.69 22.52
N TYR A 152 2.76 1.54 22.58
CA TYR A 152 2.40 0.76 21.41
C TYR A 152 0.97 1.11 20.98
N ASN A 153 0.80 1.46 19.72
CA ASN A 153 -0.50 1.73 19.13
C ASN A 153 -1.00 0.50 18.36
N PRO A 154 -1.94 -0.30 18.91
CA PRO A 154 -2.45 -1.48 18.22
C PRO A 154 -3.34 -1.16 17.02
N ILE A 155 -3.76 0.10 16.85
CA ILE A 155 -4.64 0.48 15.73
C ILE A 155 -3.88 0.42 14.40
N ASP A 156 -2.66 0.96 14.34
CA ASP A 156 -1.84 0.99 13.12
C ASP A 156 -0.47 0.30 13.27
N GLY A 157 -0.20 -0.33 14.42
CA GLY A 157 1.05 -1.02 14.70
C GLY A 157 2.24 -0.12 15.04
N SER A 158 2.04 1.20 15.13
CA SER A 158 3.12 2.14 15.41
C SER A 158 3.60 2.07 16.86
N LEU A 159 4.88 2.37 17.07
CA LEU A 159 5.45 2.62 18.39
C LEU A 159 5.75 4.11 18.53
N TYR A 160 5.50 4.66 19.70
CA TYR A 160 5.83 6.03 20.08
C TYR A 160 6.73 6.02 21.32
N ALA A 161 7.73 6.90 21.34
CA ALA A 161 8.66 7.03 22.46
C ALA A 161 8.86 8.50 22.82
N MET A 162 8.45 8.86 24.03
CA MET A 162 8.61 10.22 24.56
C MET A 162 9.88 10.32 25.42
N HIS A 163 10.67 11.37 25.21
CA HIS A 163 11.90 11.66 25.95
C HIS A 163 12.01 13.15 26.29
N GLY A 164 12.69 13.46 27.40
CA GLY A 164 13.32 14.77 27.56
C GLY A 164 14.64 14.82 26.84
N THR A 165 14.93 15.94 26.19
CA THR A 165 16.21 16.16 25.49
C THR A 165 16.84 17.47 25.97
N TRP A 166 18.15 17.45 26.18
CA TRP A 166 18.95 18.62 26.58
C TRP A 166 20.17 18.76 25.67
N SER A 167 20.41 19.95 25.15
CA SER A 167 21.62 20.27 24.38
C SER A 167 22.85 20.43 25.26
N SER A 168 22.68 20.78 26.54
CA SER A 168 23.73 20.97 27.54
C SER A 168 23.12 21.10 28.95
N GLY A 169 23.92 21.55 29.92
CA GLY A 169 23.47 21.88 31.28
C GLY A 169 23.83 20.82 32.31
N THR A 170 24.22 21.27 33.50
CA THR A 170 24.84 20.45 34.56
C THR A 170 23.99 20.33 35.83
N ARG A 171 22.76 20.86 35.80
CA ARG A 171 21.85 20.92 36.95
C ARG A 171 20.63 20.02 36.73
N ASN A 172 19.97 19.66 37.83
CA ASN A 172 18.73 18.92 37.78
C ASN A 172 17.68 19.66 36.93
N TRP A 173 16.89 18.92 36.15
CA TRP A 173 15.96 19.50 35.18
C TRP A 173 14.94 20.47 35.78
N TYR A 174 14.42 20.16 36.98
CA TYR A 174 13.51 21.04 37.67
C TYR A 174 14.24 22.25 38.26
N GLN A 175 15.42 22.05 38.87
CA GLN A 175 16.17 23.13 39.52
C GLN A 175 16.54 24.25 38.54
N ASP A 176 16.95 23.92 37.31
CA ASP A 176 17.39 24.89 36.29
C ASP A 176 16.38 25.09 35.16
N ARG A 177 15.12 24.68 35.38
CA ARG A 177 14.02 24.72 34.40
C ARG A 177 13.86 26.06 33.68
N PHE A 178 14.05 27.19 34.37
CA PHE A 178 13.92 28.51 33.76
C PHE A 178 15.02 28.77 32.73
N ASN A 179 16.27 28.47 33.08
CA ASN A 179 17.39 28.59 32.18
C ASN A 179 17.20 27.64 30.98
N TYR A 180 16.79 26.40 31.24
CA TYR A 180 16.56 25.42 30.20
C TYR A 180 15.46 25.80 29.22
N PHE A 181 14.37 26.37 29.72
CA PHE A 181 13.26 26.85 28.90
C PHE A 181 13.63 28.13 28.13
N SER A 182 14.08 29.17 28.84
CA SER A 182 14.35 30.49 28.25
C SER A 182 15.45 30.45 27.19
N ASN A 183 16.50 29.64 27.40
CA ASN A 183 17.61 29.51 26.46
C ASN A 183 17.44 28.34 25.49
N ASN A 184 16.26 27.72 25.44
CA ASN A 184 15.94 26.60 24.54
C ASN A 184 16.98 25.46 24.60
N ILE A 185 17.49 25.17 25.81
CA ILE A 185 18.44 24.08 26.05
C ILE A 185 17.69 22.75 26.12
N TRP A 186 16.43 22.77 26.52
CA TRP A 186 15.59 21.60 26.74
C TRP A 186 14.40 21.53 25.77
N ALA A 187 14.01 20.31 25.40
CA ALA A 187 12.74 20.02 24.72
C ALA A 187 12.18 18.65 25.13
N ALA A 188 10.86 18.52 25.16
CA ALA A 188 10.19 17.22 25.12
C ALA A 188 10.05 16.78 23.66
N THR A 189 10.38 15.53 23.37
CA THR A 189 10.28 14.97 22.01
C THR A 189 9.51 13.67 22.01
N ILE A 190 8.76 13.42 20.95
CA ILE A 190 8.12 12.14 20.65
C ILE A 190 8.71 11.63 19.35
N TYR A 191 9.23 10.41 19.36
CA TYR A 191 9.67 9.70 18.17
C TYR A 191 8.66 8.60 17.81
N LYS A 192 8.48 8.33 16.52
CA LYS A 192 7.57 7.30 15.99
C LYS A 192 8.35 6.27 15.20
N SER A 193 7.97 5.00 15.34
CA SER A 193 8.40 3.88 14.49
C SER A 193 7.18 3.17 13.90
N THR A 194 7.25 2.81 12.62
CA THR A 194 6.20 2.09 11.88
C THR A 194 6.66 0.70 11.40
N ASP A 195 7.88 0.29 11.77
CA ASP A 195 8.55 -0.93 11.31
C ASP A 195 8.96 -1.85 12.49
N GLY A 196 8.23 -1.77 13.61
CA GLY A 196 8.45 -2.61 14.79
C GLY A 196 9.67 -2.18 15.62
N GLY A 197 10.00 -0.90 15.63
CA GLY A 197 11.08 -0.30 16.42
C GLY A 197 12.41 -0.21 15.67
N GLN A 198 12.46 -0.56 14.38
CA GLN A 198 13.70 -0.63 13.62
C GLN A 198 14.20 0.75 13.20
N THR A 199 13.32 1.63 12.76
CA THR A 199 13.67 3.02 12.46
C THR A 199 12.75 3.94 13.22
N TRP A 200 13.27 5.11 13.60
CA TRP A 200 12.57 6.10 14.40
C TRP A 200 12.72 7.47 13.78
N GLU A 201 11.59 8.16 13.58
CA GLU A 201 11.55 9.54 13.12
C GLU A 201 10.97 10.46 14.19
N LYS A 202 11.42 11.71 14.23
CA LYS A 202 10.87 12.71 15.16
C LYS A 202 9.44 13.04 14.75
N ASN A 203 8.46 12.69 15.58
CA ASN A 203 7.03 12.93 15.35
C ASN A 203 6.56 14.27 15.93
N ALA A 204 7.05 14.64 17.12
CA ALA A 204 6.73 15.93 17.73
C ALA A 204 7.89 16.45 18.59
N GLU A 205 7.98 17.77 18.70
CA GLU A 205 8.88 18.48 19.61
C GLU A 205 8.13 19.60 20.31
N PHE A 206 8.38 19.78 21.61
CA PHE A 206 7.82 20.83 22.43
C PHE A 206 8.95 21.53 23.18
N SER A 207 9.18 22.78 22.80
CA SER A 207 10.22 23.64 23.33
C SER A 207 9.73 25.09 23.40
N ASN A 208 10.56 26.01 23.87
CA ASN A 208 10.18 27.42 23.87
C ASN A 208 10.07 28.00 22.44
N LEU A 209 10.59 27.30 21.42
CA LEU A 209 10.53 27.70 20.01
C LEU A 209 9.53 26.90 19.18
N VAL A 210 9.26 25.64 19.54
CA VAL A 210 8.44 24.72 18.74
C VAL A 210 7.26 24.24 19.57
N ASN A 211 6.05 24.34 19.01
CA ASN A 211 4.78 24.00 19.68
C ASN A 211 4.62 24.66 21.07
N SER A 212 5.13 25.89 21.22
CA SER A 212 5.20 26.59 22.52
C SER A 212 3.83 26.90 23.14
N GLN A 213 2.76 26.88 22.35
CA GLN A 213 1.38 27.02 22.83
C GLN A 213 0.99 25.96 23.87
N ILE A 214 1.61 24.78 23.83
CA ILE A 214 1.29 23.67 24.75
C ILE A 214 1.56 24.06 26.21
N PHE A 215 2.59 24.88 26.45
CA PHE A 215 3.07 25.24 27.79
C PHE A 215 2.06 26.08 28.58
N GLN A 216 1.11 26.72 27.91
CA GLN A 216 0.05 27.52 28.53
C GLN A 216 -1.18 26.70 28.95
N LYS A 217 -1.32 25.46 28.44
CA LYS A 217 -2.48 24.60 28.69
C LYS A 217 -2.59 24.18 30.15
N VAL A 218 -1.46 23.77 30.72
CA VAL A 218 -1.39 23.26 32.08
C VAL A 218 -0.70 24.28 32.95
N GLN A 219 -1.44 24.81 33.92
CA GLN A 219 -0.96 25.80 34.87
C GLN A 219 -1.10 25.31 36.30
N LYS A 220 -0.14 25.69 37.13
CA LYS A 220 -0.14 25.45 38.57
C LYS A 220 -0.22 26.80 39.28
N SER A 221 -1.34 27.06 39.94
CA SER A 221 -1.60 28.35 40.62
C SER A 221 -1.33 29.56 39.70
N GLY A 222 -1.82 29.50 38.45
CA GLY A 222 -1.63 30.54 37.44
C GLY A 222 -0.24 30.57 36.78
N SER A 223 0.71 29.71 37.17
CA SER A 223 1.99 29.59 36.48
C SER A 223 1.91 28.57 35.34
N PRO A 224 2.29 28.94 34.10
CA PRO A 224 2.36 27.97 33.00
C PRO A 224 3.42 26.89 33.25
N THR A 225 3.30 25.82 32.48
CA THR A 225 4.35 24.80 32.36
C THR A 225 5.55 25.44 31.67
N ILE A 226 6.76 25.10 32.10
CA ILE A 226 8.04 25.58 31.52
C ILE A 226 9.01 24.42 31.28
N GLY A 227 8.53 23.19 31.39
CA GLY A 227 9.29 21.96 31.14
C GLY A 227 8.43 20.75 31.44
N PHE A 228 8.59 19.65 30.73
CA PHE A 228 7.86 18.42 31.04
C PHE A 228 8.55 17.17 30.48
N LEU A 229 8.36 16.02 31.09
CA LEU A 229 8.93 14.75 30.63
C LEU A 229 7.83 13.70 30.58
N GLY A 230 8.10 12.59 29.90
CA GLY A 230 7.28 11.40 30.07
C GLY A 230 7.31 10.91 31.52
N GLY A 231 6.29 10.14 31.91
CA GLY A 231 6.16 9.56 33.25
C GLY A 231 7.13 8.41 33.54
N VAL A 232 7.89 7.96 32.53
CA VAL A 232 8.84 6.84 32.55
C VAL A 232 8.15 5.47 32.65
N GLY A 233 8.43 4.60 31.68
CA GLY A 233 7.77 3.31 31.53
C GLY A 233 6.85 3.31 30.32
N SER A 234 5.54 3.11 30.50
CA SER A 234 4.59 2.92 29.40
C SER A 234 3.44 3.94 29.36
N GLY A 235 3.07 4.36 28.15
CA GLY A 235 1.77 4.98 27.86
C GLY A 235 0.71 3.94 27.49
N ILE A 236 -0.50 4.39 27.18
CA ILE A 236 -1.63 3.52 26.80
C ILE A 236 -2.36 4.03 25.56
N VAL A 237 -3.09 3.12 24.90
CA VAL A 237 -4.17 3.49 23.99
C VAL A 237 -5.49 3.25 24.72
N MET A 238 -6.26 4.32 24.87
CA MET A 238 -7.58 4.24 25.49
C MET A 238 -8.56 3.50 24.60
N ARG A 239 -9.66 3.03 25.18
CA ARG A 239 -10.74 2.31 24.49
C ARG A 239 -11.24 3.04 23.26
N ASP A 240 -11.34 4.37 23.31
CA ASP A 240 -11.86 5.17 22.20
C ASP A 240 -10.85 5.40 21.05
N GLY A 241 -9.60 4.94 21.23
CA GLY A 241 -8.47 5.10 20.32
C GLY A 241 -7.53 6.25 20.66
N THR A 242 -7.78 7.00 21.75
CA THR A 242 -6.90 8.10 22.17
C THR A 242 -5.56 7.55 22.68
N LEU A 243 -4.45 8.02 22.11
CA LEU A 243 -3.10 7.72 22.61
C LEU A 243 -2.82 8.61 23.83
N VAL A 244 -2.29 8.06 24.92
CA VAL A 244 -2.04 8.81 26.16
C VAL A 244 -0.66 8.49 26.71
N PHE A 245 0.16 9.54 26.85
CA PHE A 245 1.35 9.53 27.67
C PHE A 245 1.06 10.15 29.04
N PRO A 246 1.40 9.46 30.15
CA PRO A 246 1.54 10.13 31.44
C PRO A 246 2.74 11.06 31.37
N ILE A 247 2.60 12.29 31.88
CA ILE A 247 3.70 13.26 31.91
C ILE A 247 3.86 13.91 33.28
N GLN A 248 5.09 14.32 33.55
CA GLN A 248 5.49 15.14 34.69
C GLN A 248 5.84 16.55 34.21
N THR A 249 5.35 17.59 34.87
CA THR A 249 5.49 18.99 34.44
C THR A 249 6.21 19.82 35.51
N ALA A 250 6.99 20.80 35.05
CA ALA A 250 7.65 21.80 35.85
C ALA A 250 7.04 23.18 35.58
N HIS A 251 6.81 23.94 36.65
CA HIS A 251 6.19 25.27 36.64
C HIS A 251 7.09 26.27 37.37
N LYS A 252 6.78 27.58 37.33
CA LYS A 252 7.53 28.59 38.09
C LYS A 252 7.60 28.23 39.58
N ASN A 253 6.50 27.76 40.15
CA ASN A 253 6.37 27.47 41.58
C ASN A 253 6.00 25.99 41.83
N GLY A 254 6.84 25.06 41.39
CA GLY A 254 6.69 23.64 41.70
C GLY A 254 6.55 22.73 40.49
N ILE A 255 6.28 21.47 40.78
CA ILE A 255 6.04 20.40 39.80
C ILE A 255 4.58 19.94 39.86
N ALA A 256 4.11 19.28 38.82
CA ALA A 256 2.81 18.61 38.76
C ALA A 256 2.86 17.38 37.83
N THR A 257 1.76 16.65 37.76
CA THR A 257 1.57 15.54 36.82
C THR A 257 0.31 15.76 36.01
N THR A 258 0.34 15.37 34.75
CA THR A 258 -0.82 15.43 33.85
C THR A 258 -0.61 14.42 32.73
N ILE A 259 -1.30 14.58 31.61
CA ILE A 259 -1.15 13.74 30.43
C ILE A 259 -0.87 14.57 29.18
N MET A 260 -0.22 13.93 28.22
CA MET A 260 -0.18 14.34 26.82
C MET A 260 -0.96 13.31 26.01
N TYR A 261 -1.87 13.74 25.15
CA TYR A 261 -2.73 12.82 24.40
C TYR A 261 -2.83 13.17 22.93
N SER A 262 -3.17 12.18 22.11
CA SER A 262 -3.50 12.33 20.69
C SER A 262 -4.82 11.65 20.37
N LYS A 263 -5.74 12.39 19.74
CA LYS A 263 -7.05 11.89 19.30
C LYS A 263 -7.11 11.56 17.81
N ASP A 264 -6.03 11.82 17.09
CA ASP A 264 -5.93 11.70 15.63
C ASP A 264 -4.81 10.74 15.20
N ASN A 265 -4.57 9.73 16.05
CA ASN A 265 -3.62 8.65 15.80
C ASN A 265 -2.17 9.16 15.65
N GLY A 266 -1.77 10.05 16.56
CA GLY A 266 -0.42 10.60 16.68
C GLY A 266 -0.04 11.62 15.62
N LYS A 267 -1.01 12.26 14.96
CA LYS A 267 -0.75 13.38 14.03
C LYS A 267 -0.54 14.68 14.80
N THR A 268 -1.34 14.90 15.83
CA THR A 268 -1.20 16.02 16.76
C THR A 268 -1.27 15.52 18.21
N TRP A 269 -0.64 16.28 19.11
CA TRP A 269 -0.59 15.99 20.54
C TRP A 269 -0.98 17.23 21.32
N ASP A 270 -1.77 17.06 22.38
CA ASP A 270 -2.25 18.16 23.23
C ASP A 270 -2.19 17.77 24.72
N MET A 271 -2.35 18.77 25.59
CA MET A 271 -2.52 18.62 27.04
C MET A 271 -3.90 19.12 27.45
N PRO A 272 -4.48 18.62 28.56
CA PRO A 272 -5.71 19.21 29.09
C PRO A 272 -5.48 20.66 29.50
N ALA A 273 -6.48 21.52 29.26
CA ALA A 273 -6.45 22.91 29.70
C ALA A 273 -6.89 23.00 31.18
N ILE A 274 -5.96 23.25 32.09
CA ILE A 274 -6.18 23.27 33.55
C ILE A 274 -5.43 24.42 34.22
N THR A 275 -6.10 25.13 35.14
CA THR A 275 -5.53 26.29 35.87
C THR A 275 -5.00 25.94 37.26
N ASN A 276 -5.28 24.73 37.73
CA ASN A 276 -4.85 24.21 39.02
C ASN A 276 -4.45 22.74 38.93
N ALA A 277 -3.40 22.45 38.15
CA ALA A 277 -2.88 21.10 37.98
C ALA A 277 -2.59 20.43 39.33
N LEU A 278 -3.09 19.20 39.49
CA LEU A 278 -2.86 18.43 40.70
C LEU A 278 -1.43 17.94 40.74
N ALA A 279 -0.77 18.24 41.85
CA ALA A 279 0.46 17.59 42.26
C ALA A 279 0.09 16.83 43.53
N PRO A 280 -0.47 15.62 43.40
CA PRO A 280 -0.87 14.83 44.58
C PRO A 280 0.28 14.66 45.56
N ASN A 281 1.53 14.78 45.08
CA ASN A 281 2.65 15.23 45.88
C ASN A 281 3.52 16.25 45.09
N GLN A 282 3.87 17.38 45.70
CA GLN A 282 4.82 18.36 45.14
C GLN A 282 6.29 17.86 45.05
N SER A 283 6.53 16.59 45.38
CA SER A 283 7.85 15.96 45.44
C SER A 283 7.91 14.53 44.86
N SER A 284 6.78 13.97 44.37
CA SER A 284 6.74 12.66 43.70
C SER A 284 6.17 12.81 42.28
N LEU A 285 7.01 12.53 41.29
CA LEU A 285 6.68 12.53 39.86
C LEU A 285 6.65 11.08 39.35
N GLU A 286 7.07 10.83 38.12
CA GLU A 286 7.22 9.48 37.54
C GLU A 286 5.93 8.66 37.67
N ASN A 287 5.02 8.95 36.73
CA ASN A 287 3.66 8.49 36.74
C ASN A 287 3.34 7.51 35.60
N MET A 288 2.37 6.65 35.84
CA MET A 288 1.86 5.65 34.92
C MET A 288 0.36 5.79 34.82
N VAL A 289 -0.24 5.34 33.71
CA VAL A 289 -1.68 5.42 33.50
C VAL A 289 -2.25 4.07 33.08
N PHE A 290 -3.49 3.82 33.51
CA PHE A 290 -4.32 2.73 33.01
C PHE A 290 -5.77 3.21 32.91
N GLU A 291 -6.59 2.49 32.16
CA GLU A 291 -8.01 2.81 31.98
C GLU A 291 -8.90 1.74 32.59
N ILE A 292 -9.91 2.17 33.36
CA ILE A 292 -10.93 1.30 33.94
C ILE A 292 -12.31 1.95 33.83
N GLY A 293 -13.22 1.29 33.12
CA GLY A 293 -14.53 1.88 32.79
C GLY A 293 -14.36 3.15 31.95
N ASN A 294 -14.92 4.26 32.44
CA ASN A 294 -14.78 5.61 31.86
C ASN A 294 -13.66 6.44 32.52
N LYS A 295 -12.85 5.82 33.40
CA LYS A 295 -11.85 6.51 34.21
C LYS A 295 -10.45 6.25 33.66
N LEU A 296 -9.72 7.33 33.42
CA LEU A 296 -8.28 7.31 33.27
C LEU A 296 -7.65 7.42 34.66
N VAL A 297 -7.02 6.36 35.14
CA VAL A 297 -6.36 6.32 36.44
C VAL A 297 -4.87 6.56 36.25
N MET A 298 -4.33 7.56 36.94
CA MET A 298 -2.92 7.82 37.05
C MET A 298 -2.41 7.32 38.40
N THR A 299 -1.31 6.59 38.36
CA THR A 299 -0.56 6.17 39.54
C THR A 299 0.82 6.79 39.50
N GLY A 300 1.49 6.92 40.64
CA GLY A 300 2.87 7.41 40.64
C GLY A 300 3.73 6.77 41.70
N ARG A 301 5.00 7.16 41.65
CA ARG A 301 6.04 6.81 42.62
C ARG A 301 5.63 7.16 44.05
N GLU A 302 6.25 6.51 45.03
CA GLU A 302 6.01 6.78 46.44
C GLU A 302 6.24 8.24 46.82
N ASP A 303 5.42 8.73 47.74
CA ASP A 303 5.59 10.02 48.37
C ASP A 303 6.91 10.09 49.16
N ASN A 304 7.66 11.20 49.08
CA ASN A 304 8.91 11.32 49.84
C ASN A 304 8.72 11.30 51.36
N SER A 305 7.57 11.76 51.86
CA SER A 305 7.21 11.81 53.27
C SER A 305 6.51 10.53 53.71
N SER A 306 5.37 10.19 53.08
CA SER A 306 4.57 9.02 53.51
C SER A 306 5.13 7.68 53.04
N LYS A 307 6.06 7.67 52.07
CA LYS A 307 6.62 6.47 51.42
C LYS A 307 5.56 5.56 50.79
N LYS A 308 4.38 6.11 50.48
CA LYS A 308 3.27 5.38 49.84
C LYS A 308 3.06 5.81 48.40
N ARG A 309 2.72 4.86 47.51
CA ARG A 309 2.28 5.16 46.14
C ARG A 309 0.91 5.83 46.15
N TRP A 310 0.67 6.72 45.21
CA TRP A 310 -0.58 7.46 45.09
C TRP A 310 -1.34 7.10 43.80
N ALA A 311 -2.65 7.30 43.80
CA ALA A 311 -3.50 7.04 42.64
C ALA A 311 -4.67 8.03 42.55
N TYR A 312 -4.91 8.56 41.36
CA TYR A 312 -5.97 9.52 41.05
C TYR A 312 -6.65 9.14 39.74
N TYR A 313 -7.92 9.50 39.58
CA TYR A 313 -8.65 9.25 38.35
C TYR A 313 -9.24 10.52 37.76
N SER A 314 -9.42 10.51 36.44
CA SER A 314 -10.07 11.54 35.64
C SER A 314 -11.10 10.90 34.70
N GLU A 315 -12.24 11.56 34.51
CA GLU A 315 -13.30 11.16 33.56
C GLU A 315 -13.40 12.14 32.37
N ASP A 316 -12.53 13.15 32.33
CA ASP A 316 -12.56 14.27 31.38
C ASP A 316 -11.20 14.49 30.69
N LEU A 317 -10.44 13.39 30.54
CA LEU A 317 -9.13 13.33 29.89
C LEU A 317 -8.11 14.28 30.55
N GLY A 318 -8.05 14.22 31.88
CA GLY A 318 -7.05 14.87 32.72
C GLY A 318 -7.35 16.32 33.10
N LYS A 319 -8.57 16.84 32.87
CA LYS A 319 -8.94 18.20 33.26
C LYS A 319 -9.21 18.30 34.77
N THR A 320 -9.87 17.31 35.33
CA THR A 320 -10.09 17.17 36.78
C THR A 320 -9.56 15.83 37.26
N TRP A 321 -9.06 15.79 38.50
CA TRP A 321 -8.65 14.52 39.12
C TRP A 321 -9.17 14.37 40.54
N HIS A 322 -9.50 13.14 40.89
CA HIS A 322 -10.02 12.73 42.19
C HIS A 322 -9.21 11.55 42.73
N VAL A 323 -9.10 11.43 44.06
CA VAL A 323 -8.38 10.32 44.69
C VAL A 323 -9.01 9.00 44.26
N TYR A 324 -8.19 8.05 43.80
CA TYR A 324 -8.63 6.70 43.45
C TYR A 324 -8.36 5.73 44.60
N ASN A 325 -9.31 5.68 45.54
CA ASN A 325 -9.19 4.95 46.81
C ASN A 325 -8.74 3.48 46.70
N PRO A 326 -9.14 2.67 45.71
CA PRO A 326 -8.73 1.26 45.64
C PRO A 326 -7.20 1.04 45.59
N VAL A 327 -6.47 1.97 44.95
CA VAL A 327 -5.02 1.85 44.72
C VAL A 327 -4.23 2.92 45.49
N ASN A 328 -4.86 4.03 45.86
CA ASN A 328 -4.18 5.10 46.57
C ASN A 328 -3.66 4.63 47.94
N GLY A 329 -2.38 4.82 48.18
CA GLY A 329 -1.73 4.38 49.42
C GLY A 329 -1.50 2.87 49.51
N PHE A 330 -1.57 2.10 48.41
CA PHE A 330 -1.65 0.64 48.51
C PHE A 330 -0.44 -0.03 49.17
N SER A 331 0.76 0.52 49.00
CA SER A 331 2.00 -0.06 49.53
C SER A 331 2.93 0.99 50.13
N GLU A 332 3.66 0.59 51.16
CA GLU A 332 4.80 1.31 51.75
C GLU A 332 6.11 0.71 51.22
N THR A 333 7.17 1.52 51.12
CA THR A 333 8.54 1.07 50.79
C THR A 333 9.52 1.54 51.87
N THR A 334 10.52 0.72 52.18
CA THR A 334 11.63 1.11 53.06
C THR A 334 12.80 1.73 52.29
N ALA A 335 12.77 1.72 50.96
CA ALA A 335 13.79 2.34 50.12
C ALA A 335 13.51 3.83 49.84
N ALA A 336 14.43 4.47 49.11
CA ALA A 336 14.10 5.74 48.46
C ALA A 336 12.96 5.51 47.45
N PRO A 337 12.00 6.45 47.32
CA PRO A 337 10.92 6.32 46.35
C PRO A 337 11.45 6.01 44.94
N SER A 338 10.70 5.22 44.15
CA SER A 338 11.15 4.75 42.83
C SER A 338 10.03 4.74 41.80
N GLN A 339 10.41 5.02 40.55
CA GLN A 339 9.58 4.63 39.42
C GLN A 339 9.34 3.11 39.47
N GLY A 340 8.18 2.73 38.96
CA GLY A 340 7.74 1.35 38.81
C GLY A 340 6.71 1.27 37.68
N SER A 341 6.18 0.08 37.42
CA SER A 341 5.17 -0.09 36.37
C SER A 341 3.79 -0.29 36.98
N SER A 342 2.74 0.14 36.27
CA SER A 342 1.34 -0.17 36.57
C SER A 342 0.65 -0.53 35.24
N ILE A 343 0.20 -1.77 35.07
CA ILE A 343 -0.55 -2.21 33.89
C ILE A 343 -1.83 -2.92 34.32
N TYR A 344 -2.98 -2.53 33.73
CA TYR A 344 -4.28 -3.13 33.99
C TYR A 344 -4.67 -4.05 32.84
N VAL A 345 -4.79 -5.35 33.11
CA VAL A 345 -4.81 -6.37 32.05
C VAL A 345 -5.88 -7.42 32.30
N THR A 346 -6.39 -8.01 31.23
CA THR A 346 -7.25 -9.20 31.28
C THR A 346 -6.41 -10.48 31.32
N LEU A 347 -6.66 -11.32 32.31
CA LEU A 347 -6.07 -12.66 32.44
C LEU A 347 -6.75 -13.67 31.49
N PRO A 348 -6.12 -14.80 31.14
CA PRO A 348 -6.75 -15.88 30.36
C PRO A 348 -8.11 -16.34 30.90
N SER A 349 -8.32 -16.30 32.21
CA SER A 349 -9.62 -16.62 32.82
C SER A 349 -10.69 -15.52 32.70
N GLY A 350 -10.38 -14.43 32.00
CA GLY A 350 -11.25 -13.27 31.76
C GLY A 350 -11.26 -12.21 32.87
N ARG A 351 -10.58 -12.46 33.98
CA ARG A 351 -10.51 -11.56 35.14
C ARG A 351 -9.53 -10.43 34.87
N ARG A 352 -9.87 -9.20 35.22
CA ARG A 352 -8.95 -8.06 35.08
C ARG A 352 -8.27 -7.72 36.39
N VAL A 353 -6.96 -7.51 36.34
CA VAL A 353 -6.11 -7.23 37.50
C VAL A 353 -5.13 -6.09 37.20
N LEU A 354 -4.72 -5.38 38.24
CA LEU A 354 -3.66 -4.37 38.14
C LEU A 354 -2.35 -4.98 38.62
N PHE A 355 -1.38 -5.10 37.73
CA PHE A 355 -0.01 -5.45 38.10
C PHE A 355 0.79 -4.20 38.41
N VAL A 356 1.55 -4.25 39.51
CA VAL A 356 2.47 -3.19 39.91
C VAL A 356 3.86 -3.77 40.17
N SER A 357 4.89 -3.23 39.53
CA SER A 357 6.29 -3.56 39.83
C SER A 357 6.95 -2.41 40.57
N LYS A 358 7.51 -2.67 41.75
CA LYS A 358 8.17 -1.63 42.57
C LYS A 358 9.13 -2.21 43.62
N PRO A 359 10.11 -1.46 44.11
CA PRO A 359 10.94 -1.86 45.26
C PRO A 359 10.14 -1.94 46.56
N ASN A 360 10.20 -3.08 47.24
CA ASN A 360 9.78 -3.16 48.64
C ASN A 360 10.79 -2.46 49.58
N GLY A 361 12.06 -2.47 49.19
CA GLY A 361 13.15 -1.86 49.92
C GLY A 361 13.75 -2.75 51.00
N LEU A 362 14.97 -2.39 51.40
CA LEU A 362 15.73 -3.02 52.49
C LEU A 362 16.31 -1.96 53.44
N SER A 363 15.64 -0.81 53.59
CA SER A 363 16.19 0.38 54.27
C SER A 363 17.52 0.86 53.67
N ASP A 364 17.66 0.71 52.35
CA ASP A 364 18.91 0.80 51.61
C ASP A 364 19.00 2.04 50.70
N GLY A 365 18.11 3.01 50.91
CA GLY A 365 18.09 4.28 50.18
C GLY A 365 17.91 4.06 48.67
N TYR A 366 18.78 4.68 47.86
CA TYR A 366 18.72 4.61 46.39
C TYR A 366 19.15 3.27 45.79
N LYS A 367 19.64 2.33 46.62
CA LYS A 367 19.87 0.94 46.20
C LYS A 367 18.56 0.22 45.88
N ARG A 368 17.44 0.66 46.46
CA ARG A 368 16.07 0.26 46.09
C ARG A 368 15.93 -1.26 45.94
N GLY A 369 16.36 -1.98 46.97
CA GLY A 369 16.38 -3.44 46.96
C GLY A 369 15.00 -4.08 46.88
N ASN A 370 14.98 -5.38 46.56
CA ASN A 370 13.77 -6.20 46.44
C ASN A 370 12.72 -5.59 45.49
N ILE A 371 13.05 -5.48 44.20
CA ILE A 371 12.06 -5.15 43.18
C ILE A 371 11.03 -6.29 43.16
N ALA A 372 9.77 -5.98 43.48
CA ALA A 372 8.69 -6.93 43.66
C ALA A 372 7.59 -6.76 42.60
N LEU A 373 6.93 -7.86 42.25
CA LEU A 373 5.68 -7.88 41.49
C LEU A 373 4.51 -7.99 42.47
N TRP A 374 3.57 -7.06 42.36
CA TRP A 374 2.31 -7.06 43.08
C TRP A 374 1.14 -7.20 42.12
N MET A 375 0.11 -7.92 42.55
CA MET A 375 -1.19 -8.02 41.93
C MET A 375 -2.20 -7.33 42.85
N LEU A 376 -3.02 -6.44 42.29
CA LEU A 376 -4.07 -5.70 43.00
C LEU A 376 -5.40 -5.89 42.27
N ASP A 377 -6.50 -5.87 43.03
CA ASP A 377 -7.80 -5.54 42.47
C ASP A 377 -7.90 -4.01 42.33
N ALA A 378 -8.15 -3.52 41.11
CA ALA A 378 -8.31 -2.10 40.89
C ALA A 378 -9.62 -1.55 41.50
N LYS A 379 -10.52 -2.39 41.99
CA LYS A 379 -11.84 -2.01 42.52
C LYS A 379 -11.94 -2.17 44.04
N ASP A 380 -11.16 -3.06 44.65
CA ASP A 380 -11.19 -3.35 46.09
C ASP A 380 -9.82 -3.17 46.76
N PRO A 381 -9.67 -2.19 47.68
CA PRO A 381 -8.40 -1.93 48.37
C PRO A 381 -7.96 -3.02 49.36
N SER A 382 -8.79 -4.01 49.69
CA SER A 382 -8.41 -5.14 50.54
C SER A 382 -7.66 -6.24 49.77
N HIS A 383 -7.86 -6.30 48.45
CA HIS A 383 -7.27 -7.31 47.56
C HIS A 383 -5.88 -6.90 47.09
N LYS A 384 -4.86 -7.30 47.84
CA LYS A 384 -3.45 -7.10 47.52
C LYS A 384 -2.67 -8.38 47.68
N TYR A 385 -1.87 -8.74 46.68
CA TYR A 385 -1.08 -9.96 46.69
C TYR A 385 0.32 -9.70 46.13
N GLN A 386 1.35 -9.95 46.93
CA GLN A 386 2.73 -9.96 46.44
C GLN A 386 2.97 -11.29 45.71
N VAL A 387 3.21 -11.22 44.41
CA VAL A 387 3.38 -12.40 43.57
C VAL A 387 4.80 -12.96 43.69
N ALA A 388 5.81 -12.09 43.52
CA ALA A 388 7.21 -12.51 43.49
C ALA A 388 8.17 -11.35 43.77
N ILE A 389 9.41 -11.67 44.13
CA ILE A 389 10.54 -10.73 44.11
C ILE A 389 11.30 -10.92 42.80
N ILE A 390 11.19 -9.95 41.88
CA ILE A 390 11.82 -9.93 40.55
C ILE A 390 13.34 -9.85 40.66
N ARG A 391 13.84 -8.95 41.52
CA ARG A 391 15.27 -8.76 41.81
C ARG A 391 15.49 -8.74 43.33
N PRO A 392 15.93 -9.85 43.94
CA PRO A 392 16.21 -9.89 45.37
C PRO A 392 17.48 -9.12 45.75
N GLY A 393 17.54 -8.66 47.00
CA GLY A 393 18.69 -7.94 47.56
C GLY A 393 18.76 -6.47 47.16
N SER A 394 19.77 -5.77 47.67
CA SER A 394 20.03 -4.35 47.37
C SER A 394 20.63 -4.18 45.98
N GLY A 395 20.22 -3.13 45.27
CA GLY A 395 20.82 -2.71 44.01
C GLY A 395 22.04 -1.80 44.19
N ASN A 396 22.56 -1.31 43.07
CA ASN A 396 23.61 -0.32 43.05
C ASN A 396 23.09 1.05 43.56
N GLY A 397 23.80 1.62 44.54
CA GLY A 397 23.46 2.91 45.16
C GLY A 397 23.65 4.13 44.26
N ALA A 398 24.31 3.98 43.11
CA ALA A 398 24.43 5.03 42.09
C ALA A 398 23.12 5.25 41.33
N GLY A 399 22.21 4.27 41.36
CA GLY A 399 20.87 4.35 40.78
C GLY A 399 20.34 2.97 40.41
N ALA A 400 19.25 2.55 41.07
CA ALA A 400 18.57 1.28 40.82
C ALA A 400 17.04 1.41 41.01
N GLY A 401 16.33 0.29 40.87
CA GLY A 401 14.93 0.13 41.29
C GLY A 401 13.86 0.34 40.22
N TYR A 402 14.21 0.86 39.04
CA TYR A 402 13.20 1.14 38.01
C TYR A 402 12.80 -0.16 37.30
N SER A 403 11.54 -0.23 36.88
CA SER A 403 11.00 -1.39 36.18
C SER A 403 9.81 -1.03 35.28
N SER A 404 9.64 -1.81 34.22
CA SER A 404 8.54 -1.68 33.26
C SER A 404 8.00 -3.06 32.90
N LEU A 405 6.69 -3.24 33.10
CA LEU A 405 5.96 -4.46 32.78
C LEU A 405 5.38 -4.38 31.36
N ALA A 406 5.29 -5.52 30.71
CA ALA A 406 4.52 -5.70 29.49
C ALA A 406 3.74 -7.02 29.57
N TYR A 407 2.55 -7.07 28.99
CA TYR A 407 1.67 -8.23 29.08
C TYR A 407 0.94 -8.46 27.77
N LYS A 408 0.81 -9.73 27.37
CA LYS A 408 -0.02 -10.15 26.24
C LYS A 408 -0.45 -11.61 26.36
N GLU A 409 -1.75 -11.85 26.24
CA GLU A 409 -2.34 -13.19 26.10
C GLU A 409 -1.81 -14.19 27.16
N GLY A 410 -1.80 -13.79 28.44
CA GLY A 410 -1.31 -14.61 29.54
C GLY A 410 0.19 -14.64 29.75
N ASN A 411 0.98 -13.91 28.94
CA ASN A 411 2.43 -13.82 29.09
C ASN A 411 2.81 -12.48 29.73
N LEU A 412 3.53 -12.52 30.84
CA LEU A 412 3.95 -11.35 31.61
C LEU A 412 5.47 -11.20 31.55
N PHE A 413 5.93 -10.01 31.20
CA PHE A 413 7.36 -9.68 31.07
C PHE A 413 7.70 -8.47 31.93
N VAL A 414 8.96 -8.38 32.33
CA VAL A 414 9.50 -7.21 33.02
C VAL A 414 10.87 -6.84 32.48
N ALA A 415 11.10 -5.55 32.23
CA ALA A 415 12.43 -4.96 32.11
C ALA A 415 12.75 -4.22 33.41
N PHE A 416 13.94 -4.40 33.98
CA PHE A 416 14.32 -3.78 35.26
C PHE A 416 15.82 -3.44 35.32
N GLU A 417 16.15 -2.50 36.20
CA GLU A 417 17.55 -2.13 36.50
C GLU A 417 18.21 -3.20 37.39
N ASP A 418 19.35 -3.72 36.95
CA ASP A 418 20.16 -4.70 37.68
C ASP A 418 21.62 -4.25 37.74
N ASP A 419 21.96 -3.53 38.80
CA ASP A 419 23.31 -3.01 39.05
C ASP A 419 23.95 -2.29 37.85
N GLY A 420 23.18 -1.36 37.29
CA GLY A 420 23.55 -0.56 36.12
C GLY A 420 23.32 -1.24 34.78
N ASN A 421 22.94 -2.52 34.75
CA ASN A 421 22.44 -3.17 33.53
C ASN A 421 20.91 -3.03 33.41
N ILE A 422 20.39 -3.28 32.21
CA ILE A 422 18.96 -3.51 31.97
C ILE A 422 18.77 -4.99 31.68
N ARG A 423 17.96 -5.65 32.50
CA ARG A 423 17.58 -7.06 32.31
C ARG A 423 16.12 -7.19 31.93
N VAL A 424 15.82 -8.22 31.14
CA VAL A 424 14.44 -8.62 30.83
C VAL A 424 14.18 -10.02 31.32
N LYS A 425 13.04 -10.22 31.99
CA LYS A 425 12.56 -11.52 32.46
C LYS A 425 11.17 -11.84 31.93
N ASN A 426 10.92 -13.11 31.69
CA ASN A 426 9.58 -13.67 31.56
C ASN A 426 9.12 -14.13 32.96
N LEU A 427 7.97 -13.61 33.41
CA LEU A 427 7.35 -13.87 34.71
C LEU A 427 6.12 -14.79 34.58
N THR A 428 5.94 -15.42 33.42
CA THR A 428 4.75 -16.25 33.12
C THR A 428 4.65 -17.47 34.04
N GLU A 429 5.75 -17.93 34.64
CA GLU A 429 5.75 -18.98 35.66
C GLU A 429 4.78 -18.70 36.83
N TYR A 430 4.53 -17.42 37.16
CA TYR A 430 3.65 -17.04 38.26
C TYR A 430 2.16 -16.97 37.86
N MET A 431 1.83 -17.09 36.58
CA MET A 431 0.46 -16.85 36.08
C MET A 431 -0.57 -17.83 36.65
N ALA A 432 -0.18 -19.08 36.93
CA ALA A 432 -1.08 -20.04 37.59
C ALA A 432 -1.50 -19.56 38.99
N SER A 433 -0.56 -18.99 39.77
CA SER A 433 -0.86 -18.46 41.11
C SER A 433 -1.69 -17.17 41.05
N ILE A 434 -1.42 -16.32 40.07
CA ILE A 434 -2.19 -15.10 39.78
C ILE A 434 -3.64 -15.46 39.44
N GLU A 435 -3.84 -16.45 38.55
CA GLU A 435 -5.17 -16.90 38.14
C GLU A 435 -5.96 -17.51 39.30
N ALA A 436 -5.29 -18.31 40.14
CA ALA A 436 -5.90 -18.85 41.35
C ALA A 436 -6.33 -17.72 42.31
N LYS A 437 -5.47 -16.72 42.51
CA LYS A 437 -5.76 -15.57 43.38
C LYS A 437 -6.90 -14.69 42.83
N ALA A 438 -6.95 -14.47 41.52
CA ALA A 438 -8.04 -13.73 40.88
C ALA A 438 -9.40 -14.42 41.08
N LYS A 439 -9.42 -15.77 41.07
CA LYS A 439 -10.61 -16.56 41.36
C LYS A 439 -11.00 -16.51 42.83
N GLU A 440 -10.02 -16.58 43.73
CA GLU A 440 -10.23 -16.44 45.19
C GLU A 440 -10.87 -15.09 45.54
N TRP A 441 -10.47 -14.02 44.86
CA TRP A 441 -11.07 -12.68 44.99
C TRP A 441 -12.44 -12.53 44.30
N ASN A 442 -12.97 -13.59 43.70
CA ASN A 442 -14.24 -13.60 42.97
C ASN A 442 -14.35 -12.51 41.89
N LEU A 443 -13.23 -12.19 41.23
CA LEU A 443 -13.24 -11.21 40.14
C LEU A 443 -14.11 -11.71 38.97
N PRO A 444 -14.88 -10.83 38.32
CA PRO A 444 -15.76 -11.21 37.22
C PRO A 444 -14.96 -11.54 35.96
N ASP A 445 -15.55 -12.39 35.11
CA ASP A 445 -15.07 -12.59 33.74
C ASP A 445 -15.54 -11.42 32.85
N GLU A 446 -14.61 -10.55 32.48
CA GLU A 446 -14.87 -9.39 31.62
C GLU A 446 -14.79 -9.73 30.12
N ILE A 447 -14.24 -10.89 29.70
CA ILE A 447 -14.15 -11.28 28.28
C ILE A 447 -15.54 -11.36 27.66
N ALA A 448 -16.49 -12.02 28.34
CA ALA A 448 -17.86 -12.14 27.83
C ALA A 448 -18.52 -10.77 27.63
N THR A 449 -18.27 -9.83 28.54
CA THR A 449 -18.77 -8.45 28.46
C THR A 449 -18.16 -7.70 27.26
N GLU A 450 -16.86 -7.82 27.04
CA GLU A 450 -16.18 -7.18 25.91
C GLU A 450 -16.58 -7.80 24.57
N VAL A 451 -16.74 -9.12 24.50
CA VAL A 451 -17.28 -9.81 23.30
C VAL A 451 -18.69 -9.33 22.97
N ALA A 452 -19.56 -9.12 23.97
CA ALA A 452 -20.89 -8.57 23.74
C ALA A 452 -20.83 -7.14 23.17
N LYS A 453 -19.91 -6.30 23.67
CA LYS A 453 -19.69 -4.94 23.13
C LYS A 453 -19.19 -4.97 21.69
N ILE A 454 -18.24 -5.84 21.35
CA ILE A 454 -17.75 -6.01 19.97
C ILE A 454 -18.90 -6.44 19.04
N ASN A 455 -19.72 -7.40 19.49
CA ASN A 455 -20.89 -7.85 18.71
C ASN A 455 -21.91 -6.74 18.47
N ALA A 456 -22.07 -5.82 19.42
CA ALA A 456 -22.99 -4.69 19.34
C ALA A 456 -22.53 -3.57 18.38
N LEU A 457 -21.25 -3.57 17.94
CA LEU A 457 -20.76 -2.64 16.92
C LEU A 457 -21.44 -2.92 15.58
N THR A 458 -21.99 -1.87 14.97
CA THR A 458 -22.94 -1.98 13.85
C THR A 458 -22.27 -1.85 12.47
N HIS A 459 -21.03 -1.36 12.41
CA HIS A 459 -20.33 -1.12 11.14
C HIS A 459 -19.28 -2.17 10.81
N LEU A 460 -18.84 -2.95 11.80
CA LEU A 460 -17.99 -4.12 11.58
C LEU A 460 -18.69 -5.17 10.72
N ASN A 461 -17.94 -5.75 9.78
CA ASN A 461 -18.37 -6.96 9.07
C ASN A 461 -18.11 -8.22 9.92
N GLN A 462 -18.61 -9.37 9.47
CA GLN A 462 -18.51 -10.62 10.20
C GLN A 462 -17.05 -11.06 10.40
N GLY A 463 -16.20 -10.96 9.36
CA GLY A 463 -14.78 -11.31 9.46
C GLY A 463 -14.02 -10.48 10.50
N GLN A 464 -14.36 -9.20 10.63
CA GLN A 464 -13.83 -8.31 11.67
C GLN A 464 -14.30 -8.68 13.07
N LYS A 465 -15.59 -8.98 13.24
CA LYS A 465 -16.11 -9.45 14.53
C LYS A 465 -15.41 -10.74 14.95
N ASP A 466 -15.29 -11.71 14.04
CA ASP A 466 -14.69 -13.01 14.33
C ASP A 466 -13.23 -12.88 14.79
N GLU A 467 -12.40 -12.12 14.07
CA GLU A 467 -10.99 -11.92 14.42
C GLU A 467 -10.84 -11.14 15.75
N LEU A 468 -11.59 -10.06 15.95
CA LEU A 468 -11.52 -9.26 17.17
C LEU A 468 -12.02 -10.03 18.40
N ILE A 469 -13.07 -10.83 18.26
CA ILE A 469 -13.57 -11.73 19.31
C ILE A 469 -12.55 -12.83 19.60
N ALA A 470 -11.93 -13.41 18.56
CA ALA A 470 -10.88 -14.41 18.74
C ALA A 470 -9.67 -13.83 19.51
N LYS A 471 -9.23 -12.60 19.18
CA LYS A 471 -8.23 -11.87 19.96
C LYS A 471 -8.65 -11.66 21.42
N MET A 472 -9.86 -11.15 21.65
CA MET A 472 -10.37 -10.91 23.00
C MET A 472 -10.44 -12.20 23.83
N ARG A 473 -10.84 -13.33 23.23
CA ARG A 473 -10.88 -14.65 23.88
C ARG A 473 -9.50 -15.20 24.27
N ARG A 474 -8.42 -14.71 23.64
CA ARG A 474 -7.05 -14.98 24.07
C ARG A 474 -6.56 -14.04 25.18
N ALA A 475 -7.45 -13.21 25.74
CA ALA A 475 -7.11 -12.15 26.69
C ALA A 475 -6.16 -11.09 26.12
N ASN A 476 -6.38 -10.72 24.86
CA ASN A 476 -5.68 -9.63 24.19
C ASN A 476 -6.52 -8.34 24.22
N ASP A 477 -6.20 -7.45 25.16
CA ASP A 477 -6.94 -6.19 25.37
C ASP A 477 -6.83 -5.20 24.20
N ASN A 478 -5.85 -5.38 23.29
CA ASN A 478 -5.72 -4.54 22.09
C ASN A 478 -6.96 -4.63 21.19
N ALA A 479 -7.70 -5.76 21.24
CA ALA A 479 -8.95 -5.95 20.51
C ALA A 479 -10.00 -4.88 20.84
N ILE A 480 -9.99 -4.32 22.05
CA ILE A 480 -10.95 -3.32 22.49
C ILE A 480 -10.80 -2.03 21.67
N ALA A 481 -9.60 -1.44 21.68
CA ALA A 481 -9.33 -0.21 20.92
C ALA A 481 -9.42 -0.44 19.40
N GLN A 482 -8.92 -1.59 18.92
CA GLN A 482 -9.03 -1.98 17.51
C GLN A 482 -10.48 -2.06 17.06
N SER A 483 -11.37 -2.68 17.84
CA SER A 483 -12.78 -2.83 17.46
C SER A 483 -13.48 -1.49 17.24
N ILE A 484 -13.24 -0.52 18.12
CA ILE A 484 -13.82 0.82 18.04
C ILE A 484 -13.20 1.61 16.87
N ALA A 485 -11.90 1.52 16.66
CA ALA A 485 -11.23 2.20 15.56
C ALA A 485 -11.66 1.66 14.19
N ILE A 486 -11.75 0.34 14.04
CA ILE A 486 -12.19 -0.34 12.82
C ILE A 486 -13.67 -0.03 12.54
N ASP A 487 -14.54 -0.06 13.54
CA ASP A 487 -15.96 0.29 13.38
C ASP A 487 -16.14 1.73 12.86
N LYS A 488 -15.44 2.70 13.46
CA LYS A 488 -15.39 4.09 12.98
C LYS A 488 -14.86 4.17 11.53
N ALA A 489 -13.80 3.45 11.21
CA ALA A 489 -13.19 3.44 9.88
C ALA A 489 -14.12 2.83 8.82
N MET A 490 -14.83 1.75 9.14
CA MET A 490 -15.82 1.10 8.28
C MET A 490 -17.02 2.02 8.02
N ASN A 491 -17.50 2.72 9.05
CA ASN A 491 -18.55 3.72 8.88
C ASN A 491 -18.09 4.84 7.92
N LYS A 492 -16.88 5.35 8.13
CA LYS A 492 -16.29 6.38 7.26
C LYS A 492 -16.11 5.88 5.81
N LEU A 493 -15.64 4.65 5.61
CA LEU A 493 -15.51 4.02 4.30
C LEU A 493 -16.85 4.02 3.55
N LYS A 494 -17.94 3.63 4.22
CA LYS A 494 -19.30 3.64 3.64
C LYS A 494 -19.75 5.04 3.22
N ILE A 495 -19.56 6.03 4.10
CA ILE A 495 -19.93 7.43 3.82
C ILE A 495 -19.13 8.00 2.65
N ASP A 496 -17.80 7.86 2.69
CA ASP A 496 -16.92 8.45 1.70
C ASP A 496 -17.04 7.74 0.33
N SER A 497 -17.19 6.41 0.30
CA SER A 497 -17.43 5.67 -0.95
C SER A 497 -18.76 6.04 -1.61
N ALA A 498 -19.83 6.21 -0.83
CA ALA A 498 -21.12 6.70 -1.33
C ALA A 498 -21.00 8.11 -1.93
N LYS A 499 -20.23 9.00 -1.28
CA LYS A 499 -19.93 10.34 -1.80
C LYS A 499 -19.18 10.29 -3.13
N LEU A 500 -18.15 9.45 -3.25
CA LEU A 500 -17.41 9.28 -4.51
C LEU A 500 -18.31 8.70 -5.61
N ALA A 501 -19.18 7.75 -5.27
CA ALA A 501 -20.15 7.19 -6.21
C ALA A 501 -21.12 8.25 -6.75
N GLU A 502 -21.59 9.16 -5.89
CA GLU A 502 -22.45 10.27 -6.31
C GLU A 502 -21.71 11.27 -7.21
N LEU A 503 -20.51 11.67 -6.83
CA LEU A 503 -19.68 12.58 -7.63
C LEU A 503 -19.35 11.97 -9.01
N ALA A 504 -19.15 10.66 -9.09
CA ALA A 504 -18.83 9.97 -10.33
C ALA A 504 -19.98 10.03 -11.36
N LYS A 505 -21.25 10.17 -10.92
CA LYS A 505 -22.41 10.30 -11.82
C LYS A 505 -22.33 11.54 -12.71
N ALA A 506 -21.69 12.61 -12.23
CA ALA A 506 -21.49 13.84 -13.01
C ALA A 506 -20.42 13.69 -14.11
N LEU A 507 -19.55 12.67 -14.02
CA LEU A 507 -18.45 12.42 -14.96
C LEU A 507 -18.89 11.51 -16.11
N THR A 508 -19.98 11.88 -16.79
CA THR A 508 -20.62 11.08 -17.85
C THR A 508 -19.70 10.85 -19.06
N LYS A 509 -18.75 11.76 -19.30
CA LYS A 509 -17.76 11.71 -20.38
C LYS A 509 -16.42 11.08 -19.98
N ALA A 510 -16.31 10.49 -18.79
CA ALA A 510 -15.11 9.74 -18.42
C ALA A 510 -14.90 8.56 -19.38
N LEU A 511 -13.64 8.15 -19.57
CA LEU A 511 -13.30 7.02 -20.42
C LEU A 511 -13.98 5.73 -19.92
N PRO A 512 -14.64 4.92 -20.78
CA PRO A 512 -15.33 3.72 -20.35
C PRO A 512 -14.46 2.71 -19.60
N SER A 513 -13.19 2.54 -19.99
CA SER A 513 -12.25 1.69 -19.27
C SER A 513 -12.05 2.16 -17.81
N LYS A 514 -12.04 3.48 -17.58
CA LYS A 514 -11.92 4.10 -16.26
C LYS A 514 -13.23 4.03 -15.48
N GLN A 515 -14.37 4.22 -16.13
CA GLN A 515 -15.69 4.01 -15.52
C GLN A 515 -15.84 2.57 -15.03
N LYS A 516 -15.43 1.58 -15.82
CA LYS A 516 -15.42 0.16 -15.45
C LYS A 516 -14.49 -0.13 -14.27
N ALA A 517 -13.27 0.42 -14.30
CA ALA A 517 -12.32 0.25 -13.20
C ALA A 517 -12.85 0.82 -11.87
N PHE A 518 -13.41 2.04 -11.91
CA PHE A 518 -14.05 2.65 -10.74
C PHE A 518 -15.26 1.84 -10.26
N GLY A 519 -16.14 1.40 -11.18
CA GLY A 519 -17.30 0.57 -10.85
C GLY A 519 -16.92 -0.74 -10.16
N ASN A 520 -15.86 -1.41 -10.64
CA ASN A 520 -15.34 -2.63 -10.02
C ASN A 520 -14.76 -2.35 -8.63
N ALA A 521 -13.98 -1.27 -8.47
CA ALA A 521 -13.43 -0.86 -7.18
C ALA A 521 -14.55 -0.53 -6.17
N LEU A 522 -15.56 0.23 -6.60
CA LEU A 522 -16.71 0.58 -5.79
C LEU A 522 -17.52 -0.65 -5.38
N HIS A 523 -17.72 -1.60 -6.30
CA HIS A 523 -18.38 -2.87 -6.00
C HIS A 523 -17.61 -3.65 -4.92
N ASN A 524 -16.29 -3.75 -5.04
CA ASN A 524 -15.45 -4.41 -4.03
C ASN A 524 -15.54 -3.75 -2.65
N VAL A 525 -15.50 -2.40 -2.60
CA VAL A 525 -15.69 -1.65 -1.34
C VAL A 525 -17.05 -1.97 -0.73
N ASN A 526 -18.11 -1.91 -1.53
CA ASN A 526 -19.47 -2.17 -1.06
C ASN A 526 -19.64 -3.61 -0.57
N ASP A 527 -19.06 -4.60 -1.26
CA ASP A 527 -19.14 -6.00 -0.87
C ASP A 527 -18.44 -6.26 0.48
N ILE A 528 -17.21 -5.78 0.65
CA ILE A 528 -16.44 -5.91 1.91
C ILE A 528 -17.14 -5.18 3.06
N ALA A 529 -17.80 -4.05 2.78
CA ALA A 529 -18.49 -3.25 3.78
C ALA A 529 -19.83 -3.84 4.24
N ARG A 530 -20.32 -4.91 3.62
CA ARG A 530 -21.53 -5.60 4.10
C ARG A 530 -21.29 -6.24 5.47
N ILE A 531 -22.33 -6.21 6.31
CA ILE A 531 -22.25 -6.74 7.68
C ILE A 531 -21.98 -8.26 7.68
N ASP A 532 -22.48 -8.99 6.68
CA ASP A 532 -22.33 -10.44 6.54
C ASP A 532 -21.04 -10.88 5.85
N ASN A 533 -20.18 -9.94 5.41
CA ASN A 533 -18.94 -10.28 4.72
C ASN A 533 -17.91 -10.89 5.69
N GLY A 534 -17.31 -12.01 5.31
CA GLY A 534 -16.31 -12.73 6.09
C GLY A 534 -14.86 -12.21 5.98
N THR A 535 -14.62 -11.14 5.23
CA THR A 535 -13.27 -10.61 5.01
C THR A 535 -12.82 -9.74 6.18
N TYR A 536 -11.78 -10.18 6.89
CA TYR A 536 -11.10 -9.33 7.86
C TYR A 536 -10.23 -8.28 7.15
N LEU A 537 -10.50 -7.00 7.43
CA LEU A 537 -9.57 -5.90 7.20
C LEU A 537 -9.30 -5.21 8.53
N ASP A 538 -8.01 -5.02 8.84
CA ASP A 538 -7.58 -4.13 9.92
C ASP A 538 -7.78 -2.66 9.53
N TYR A 539 -7.39 -1.75 10.43
CA TYR A 539 -7.56 -0.32 10.22
C TYR A 539 -6.81 0.21 8.99
N LEU A 540 -5.60 -0.29 8.70
CA LEU A 540 -4.81 0.14 7.53
C LEU A 540 -5.36 -0.44 6.23
N GLY A 541 -5.80 -1.70 6.24
CA GLY A 541 -6.46 -2.34 5.10
C GLY A 541 -7.73 -1.59 4.66
N ILE A 542 -8.48 -1.02 5.60
CA ILE A 542 -9.64 -0.15 5.29
C ILE A 542 -9.19 1.14 4.59
N GLN A 543 -8.11 1.77 5.07
CA GLN A 543 -7.56 2.97 4.44
C GLN A 543 -7.06 2.68 3.03
N ASP A 544 -6.36 1.57 2.82
CA ASP A 544 -5.87 1.15 1.51
C ASP A 544 -7.01 0.85 0.54
N LEU A 545 -8.07 0.19 1.02
CA LEU A 545 -9.28 -0.07 0.25
C LEU A 545 -9.92 1.25 -0.22
N TYR A 546 -10.03 2.24 0.66
CA TYR A 546 -10.53 3.58 0.30
C TYR A 546 -9.58 4.30 -0.66
N ASN A 547 -8.27 4.26 -0.42
CA ASN A 547 -7.27 4.91 -1.28
C ASN A 547 -7.28 4.34 -2.70
N GLY A 548 -7.45 3.02 -2.83
CA GLY A 548 -7.64 2.35 -4.12
C GLY A 548 -8.88 2.85 -4.86
N LEU A 549 -10.03 2.93 -4.18
CA LEU A 549 -11.25 3.50 -4.73
C LEU A 549 -11.05 4.96 -5.16
N SER A 550 -10.50 5.79 -4.28
CA SER A 550 -10.21 7.21 -4.54
C SER A 550 -9.28 7.39 -5.74
N GLY A 551 -8.24 6.55 -5.88
CA GLY A 551 -7.34 6.54 -7.03
C GLY A 551 -8.07 6.23 -8.34
N THR A 552 -8.96 5.25 -8.36
CA THR A 552 -9.79 4.95 -9.55
C THR A 552 -10.79 6.06 -9.86
N PHE A 553 -11.33 6.74 -8.85
CA PHE A 553 -12.18 7.91 -9.01
C PHE A 553 -11.42 9.08 -9.67
N LEU A 554 -10.23 9.41 -9.18
CA LEU A 554 -9.38 10.45 -9.77
C LEU A 554 -9.03 10.13 -11.23
N ALA A 555 -8.83 8.85 -11.55
CA ALA A 555 -8.57 8.40 -12.91
C ALA A 555 -9.75 8.60 -13.89
N LEU A 556 -10.97 8.87 -13.42
CA LEU A 556 -12.10 9.23 -14.28
C LEU A 556 -11.86 10.55 -15.06
N ASN A 557 -10.99 11.43 -14.54
CA ASN A 557 -10.62 12.68 -15.22
C ASN A 557 -9.47 12.50 -16.24
N THR A 558 -9.07 11.25 -16.54
CA THR A 558 -8.04 10.95 -17.53
C THR A 558 -8.51 11.36 -18.92
N LYS A 559 -7.69 12.14 -19.64
CA LYS A 559 -7.95 12.48 -21.05
C LYS A 559 -7.47 11.37 -21.97
N LEU A 560 -8.24 11.11 -23.02
CA LEU A 560 -7.84 10.18 -24.08
C LEU A 560 -6.68 10.74 -24.90
N ASP A 561 -5.68 9.90 -25.16
CA ASP A 561 -4.57 10.21 -26.05
C ASP A 561 -4.71 9.42 -27.36
N PHE A 562 -5.24 10.08 -28.40
CA PHE A 562 -5.46 9.48 -29.71
C PHE A 562 -4.18 9.11 -30.46
N SER A 563 -3.04 9.71 -30.10
CA SER A 563 -1.78 9.50 -30.84
C SER A 563 -1.36 8.03 -30.86
N LYS A 564 -1.67 7.29 -29.79
CA LYS A 564 -1.40 5.86 -29.63
C LYS A 564 -2.19 4.97 -30.58
N TYR A 565 -3.27 5.50 -31.16
CA TYR A 565 -4.21 4.75 -31.98
C TYR A 565 -4.08 5.05 -33.48
N THR A 566 -3.26 6.02 -33.87
CA THR A 566 -3.08 6.42 -35.27
C THR A 566 -2.61 5.26 -36.15
N GLN A 567 -1.64 4.48 -35.67
CA GLN A 567 -1.14 3.28 -36.37
C GLN A 567 -2.19 2.17 -36.57
N TYR A 568 -3.24 2.11 -35.74
CA TYR A 568 -4.29 1.10 -35.90
C TYR A 568 -5.21 1.42 -37.08
N VAL A 569 -5.34 2.69 -37.46
CA VAL A 569 -6.14 3.10 -38.62
C VAL A 569 -5.58 2.49 -39.91
N GLU A 570 -4.26 2.44 -40.05
CA GLU A 570 -3.59 1.85 -41.21
C GLU A 570 -3.96 0.37 -41.41
N LYS A 571 -4.26 -0.36 -40.33
CA LYS A 571 -4.65 -1.78 -40.41
C LYS A 571 -6.01 -1.97 -41.10
N PHE A 572 -6.88 -0.96 -41.07
CA PHE A 572 -8.17 -0.97 -41.78
C PHE A 572 -8.07 -0.54 -43.25
N ASN A 573 -6.93 0.04 -43.68
CA ASN A 573 -6.75 0.49 -45.06
C ASN A 573 -6.61 -0.71 -45.99
N GLU A 574 -7.49 -0.76 -46.98
CA GLU A 574 -7.54 -1.84 -47.96
C GLU A 574 -8.03 -1.30 -49.31
N TYR A 575 -7.24 -1.54 -50.35
CA TYR A 575 -7.60 -1.33 -51.74
C TYR A 575 -7.41 -2.66 -52.47
N ASN A 576 -8.53 -3.31 -52.82
CA ASN A 576 -8.50 -4.60 -53.51
C ASN A 576 -9.64 -4.69 -54.52
N HIS A 577 -9.27 -4.79 -55.79
CA HIS A 577 -10.15 -4.98 -56.94
C HIS A 577 -9.86 -6.28 -57.71
N ASP A 578 -9.06 -7.21 -57.16
CA ASP A 578 -8.55 -8.38 -57.89
C ASP A 578 -9.68 -9.29 -58.41
N ILE A 579 -10.82 -9.29 -57.74
CA ILE A 579 -11.93 -10.18 -58.06
C ILE A 579 -12.45 -10.00 -59.48
N ILE A 580 -12.39 -8.78 -60.05
CA ILE A 580 -12.81 -8.53 -61.45
C ILE A 580 -11.84 -9.11 -62.48
N TYR A 581 -10.62 -9.40 -62.03
CA TYR A 581 -9.52 -9.90 -62.86
C TYR A 581 -9.33 -11.42 -62.75
N ARG A 582 -10.13 -12.09 -61.91
CA ARG A 582 -10.31 -13.55 -61.95
C ARG A 582 -11.13 -13.93 -63.17
N THR A 583 -11.04 -15.20 -63.58
CA THR A 583 -11.87 -15.71 -64.67
C THR A 583 -13.37 -15.49 -64.40
N PHE A 584 -14.13 -15.30 -65.49
CA PHE A 584 -15.60 -15.24 -65.49
C PHE A 584 -16.19 -16.56 -66.00
N ASP A 585 -15.41 -17.66 -65.91
CA ASP A 585 -15.93 -19.00 -66.19
C ASP A 585 -17.08 -19.35 -65.22
N ASP A 586 -17.97 -20.25 -65.61
CA ASP A 586 -19.19 -20.59 -64.86
C ASP A 586 -18.92 -20.92 -63.39
N LEU A 587 -17.82 -21.64 -63.12
CA LEU A 587 -17.27 -21.84 -61.78
C LEU A 587 -15.81 -21.42 -61.76
N PHE A 588 -15.38 -20.74 -60.68
CA PHE A 588 -13.95 -20.54 -60.42
C PHE A 588 -13.58 -20.76 -58.96
N VAL A 589 -12.35 -21.22 -58.77
CA VAL A 589 -11.67 -21.35 -57.48
C VAL A 589 -10.29 -20.73 -57.61
N SER A 590 -9.92 -19.89 -56.67
CA SER A 590 -8.63 -19.20 -56.65
C SER A 590 -8.03 -19.27 -55.26
N TYR A 591 -6.75 -19.58 -55.19
CA TYR A 591 -5.98 -19.53 -53.96
C TYR A 591 -4.72 -18.68 -54.14
N ASP A 592 -4.60 -17.60 -53.36
CA ASP A 592 -3.38 -16.80 -53.26
C ASP A 592 -2.67 -17.07 -51.93
N ALA A 593 -1.42 -17.50 -52.00
CA ALA A 593 -0.50 -17.50 -50.87
C ALA A 593 0.26 -16.17 -50.83
N GLY A 594 0.11 -15.40 -49.73
CA GLY A 594 0.63 -14.04 -49.65
C GLY A 594 1.43 -13.72 -48.39
N THR A 595 2.25 -12.67 -48.47
CA THR A 595 3.05 -12.16 -47.35
C THR A 595 2.18 -11.66 -46.21
N ARG A 596 1.11 -10.93 -46.51
CA ARG A 596 0.20 -10.35 -45.49
C ARG A 596 -0.98 -11.28 -45.17
N HIS A 597 -1.53 -11.96 -46.17
CA HIS A 597 -2.68 -12.86 -46.02
C HIS A 597 -2.64 -13.99 -47.03
N ASN A 598 -3.24 -15.13 -46.70
CA ASN A 598 -3.67 -16.08 -47.73
C ASN A 598 -5.12 -15.78 -48.09
N LYS A 599 -5.49 -15.93 -49.36
CA LYS A 599 -6.83 -15.63 -49.88
C LYS A 599 -7.36 -16.85 -50.63
N LEU A 600 -8.56 -17.30 -50.25
CA LEU A 600 -9.36 -18.23 -51.03
C LEU A 600 -10.54 -17.45 -51.62
N SER A 601 -10.70 -17.49 -52.94
CA SER A 601 -11.83 -16.90 -53.64
C SER A 601 -12.58 -17.99 -54.40
N LEU A 602 -13.90 -17.99 -54.28
CA LEU A 602 -14.80 -18.92 -54.97
C LEU A 602 -15.89 -18.09 -55.63
N GLY A 603 -16.36 -18.49 -56.81
CA GLY A 603 -17.53 -17.86 -57.38
C GLY A 603 -18.14 -18.60 -58.54
N ILE A 604 -19.38 -18.22 -58.80
CA ILE A 604 -20.22 -18.75 -59.88
C ILE A 604 -20.63 -17.59 -60.79
N ASN A 605 -20.49 -17.78 -62.09
CA ASN A 605 -20.86 -16.78 -63.10
C ASN A 605 -21.90 -17.35 -64.04
N LYS A 606 -22.64 -16.46 -64.70
CA LYS A 606 -23.58 -16.79 -65.75
C LYS A 606 -23.47 -15.77 -66.88
N THR A 607 -23.49 -16.27 -68.10
CA THR A 607 -23.62 -15.46 -69.32
C THR A 607 -25.10 -15.18 -69.57
N PHE A 608 -25.47 -13.91 -69.64
CA PHE A 608 -26.85 -13.46 -69.88
C PHE A 608 -27.09 -13.05 -71.33
N SER A 609 -26.03 -12.60 -72.01
CA SER A 609 -25.99 -12.33 -73.45
C SER A 609 -24.54 -12.38 -73.93
N ASP A 610 -24.31 -12.30 -75.23
CA ASP A 610 -22.97 -12.24 -75.84
C ASP A 610 -22.09 -11.14 -75.23
N ASN A 611 -22.72 -10.09 -74.70
CA ASN A 611 -22.03 -8.92 -74.15
C ASN A 611 -22.01 -8.90 -72.62
N LEU A 612 -22.88 -9.63 -71.90
CA LEU A 612 -23.07 -9.50 -70.45
C LEU A 612 -22.83 -10.81 -69.69
N GLN A 613 -21.91 -10.77 -68.72
CA GLN A 613 -21.72 -11.83 -67.72
C GLN A 613 -21.84 -11.25 -66.31
N ALA A 614 -22.50 -11.97 -65.40
CA ALA A 614 -22.58 -11.59 -63.99
C ALA A 614 -22.52 -12.82 -63.07
N GLY A 615 -22.09 -12.62 -61.83
CA GLY A 615 -21.84 -13.72 -60.91
C GLY A 615 -21.80 -13.32 -59.45
N LEU A 616 -21.85 -14.34 -58.61
CA LEU A 616 -21.66 -14.25 -57.16
C LEU A 616 -20.26 -14.73 -56.81
N PHE A 617 -19.67 -14.15 -55.77
CA PHE A 617 -18.41 -14.62 -55.24
C PHE A 617 -18.36 -14.53 -53.72
N MET A 618 -17.47 -15.33 -53.15
CA MET A 618 -17.04 -15.26 -51.76
C MET A 618 -15.51 -15.24 -51.70
N GLU A 619 -14.96 -14.45 -50.79
CA GLU A 619 -13.53 -14.48 -50.48
C GLU A 619 -13.33 -14.69 -48.98
N TYR A 620 -12.33 -15.49 -48.62
CA TYR A 620 -11.88 -15.65 -47.26
C TYR A 620 -10.39 -15.35 -47.17
N ARG A 621 -9.99 -14.51 -46.21
CA ARG A 621 -8.59 -14.21 -45.95
C ARG A 621 -8.23 -14.49 -44.49
N ASN A 622 -7.10 -15.17 -44.31
CA ASN A 622 -6.54 -15.53 -43.00
C ASN A 622 -5.04 -15.17 -42.93
N LYS A 623 -4.39 -15.46 -41.79
CA LYS A 623 -3.03 -15.08 -41.33
C LYS A 623 -3.07 -14.10 -40.15
N ASN A 624 -3.10 -12.79 -40.40
CA ASN A 624 -3.09 -11.76 -39.33
C ASN A 624 -4.45 -11.10 -39.04
N GLN A 625 -5.50 -11.59 -39.71
CA GLN A 625 -6.88 -11.15 -39.54
C GLN A 625 -7.85 -12.26 -39.97
N LYS A 626 -9.10 -12.19 -39.51
CA LYS A 626 -10.19 -13.03 -40.02
C LYS A 626 -11.09 -12.15 -40.90
N ASN A 627 -10.93 -12.26 -42.22
CA ASN A 627 -11.63 -11.42 -43.20
C ASN A 627 -12.55 -12.29 -44.07
N GLN A 628 -13.85 -12.01 -44.03
CA GLN A 628 -14.88 -12.72 -44.80
C GLN A 628 -15.55 -11.73 -45.73
N GLN A 629 -15.68 -12.12 -47.00
CA GLN A 629 -16.22 -11.26 -48.05
C GLN A 629 -17.20 -12.03 -48.93
N PHE A 630 -18.26 -11.37 -49.35
CA PHE A 630 -19.18 -11.88 -50.35
C PHE A 630 -19.68 -10.73 -51.22
N GLY A 631 -19.99 -11.01 -52.47
CA GLY A 631 -20.39 -9.95 -53.38
C GLY A 631 -20.93 -10.44 -54.71
N ILE A 632 -21.30 -9.46 -55.52
CA ILE A 632 -21.73 -9.63 -56.89
C ILE A 632 -20.71 -8.97 -57.81
N ARG A 633 -20.44 -9.56 -58.96
CA ARG A 633 -19.56 -9.01 -60.01
C ARG A 633 -20.25 -9.08 -61.36
N ALA A 634 -19.94 -8.14 -62.25
CA ALA A 634 -20.44 -8.14 -63.61
C ALA A 634 -19.38 -7.59 -64.58
N LYS A 635 -19.47 -8.01 -65.84
CA LYS A 635 -18.77 -7.38 -66.96
C LYS A 635 -19.66 -7.26 -68.19
N TYR A 636 -19.53 -6.16 -68.89
CA TYR A 636 -20.20 -5.86 -70.14
C TYR A 636 -19.16 -5.49 -71.21
N THR A 637 -19.19 -6.14 -72.36
CA THR A 637 -18.23 -5.93 -73.46
C THR A 637 -18.97 -5.50 -74.72
N TRP A 638 -18.51 -4.45 -75.41
CA TRP A 638 -19.09 -4.01 -76.68
C TRP A 638 -18.00 -3.48 -77.61
N GLY A 639 -17.82 -4.14 -78.76
CA GLY A 639 -16.67 -3.89 -79.63
C GLY A 639 -15.36 -4.01 -78.85
N ASN A 640 -14.53 -2.96 -78.90
CA ASN A 640 -13.26 -2.89 -78.17
C ASN A 640 -13.42 -2.40 -76.72
N ASN A 641 -14.63 -2.12 -76.25
CA ASN A 641 -14.85 -1.53 -74.93
C ASN A 641 -15.29 -2.59 -73.93
N ARG A 642 -14.84 -2.45 -72.68
CA ARG A 642 -15.27 -3.30 -71.57
C ARG A 642 -15.51 -2.49 -70.31
N ILE A 643 -16.65 -2.70 -69.68
CA ILE A 643 -16.93 -2.25 -68.31
C ILE A 643 -17.00 -3.47 -67.41
N ALA A 644 -16.37 -3.41 -66.24
CA ALA A 644 -16.50 -4.45 -65.22
C ALA A 644 -16.59 -3.83 -63.84
N GLY A 645 -17.28 -4.49 -62.93
CA GLY A 645 -17.42 -3.98 -61.57
C GLY A 645 -17.88 -5.02 -60.58
N PHE A 646 -17.85 -4.65 -59.30
CA PHE A 646 -18.39 -5.46 -58.21
C PHE A 646 -18.98 -4.59 -57.09
N VAL A 647 -19.86 -5.21 -56.31
CA VAL A 647 -20.25 -4.74 -54.99
C VAL A 647 -19.98 -5.87 -53.99
N ARG A 648 -19.31 -5.55 -52.89
CA ARG A 648 -18.79 -6.52 -51.92
C ARG A 648 -19.08 -6.08 -50.50
N TYR A 649 -19.67 -6.96 -49.70
CA TYR A 649 -19.62 -6.85 -48.26
C TYR A 649 -18.32 -7.46 -47.73
N ARG A 650 -17.63 -6.76 -46.84
CA ARG A 650 -16.35 -7.19 -46.25
C ARG A 650 -16.36 -7.01 -44.73
N GLY A 651 -16.26 -8.12 -44.00
CA GLY A 651 -16.19 -8.14 -42.54
C GLY A 651 -14.80 -8.50 -42.02
N VAL A 652 -14.07 -7.54 -41.47
CA VAL A 652 -12.67 -7.70 -41.02
C VAL A 652 -12.57 -7.68 -39.50
N LYS A 653 -11.99 -8.72 -38.92
CA LYS A 653 -11.69 -8.79 -37.48
C LYS A 653 -10.18 -8.94 -37.28
N HIS A 654 -9.56 -7.91 -36.72
CA HIS A 654 -8.19 -7.97 -36.20
C HIS A 654 -8.19 -8.49 -34.77
N SER A 655 -7.11 -9.14 -34.35
CA SER A 655 -6.96 -9.71 -33.00
C SER A 655 -6.91 -8.64 -31.91
N GLU A 656 -6.42 -7.45 -32.24
CA GLU A 656 -6.22 -6.34 -31.30
C GLU A 656 -7.48 -5.49 -31.08
N PHE A 657 -8.52 -5.67 -31.90
CA PHE A 657 -9.72 -4.83 -31.85
C PHE A 657 -10.86 -5.56 -31.16
N ILE A 658 -11.72 -4.86 -30.42
CA ILE A 658 -12.90 -5.45 -29.76
C ILE A 658 -14.00 -5.80 -30.78
N GLU A 659 -14.20 -4.97 -31.80
CA GLU A 659 -15.25 -5.20 -32.81
C GLU A 659 -14.74 -5.70 -34.16
N ARG A 660 -15.65 -6.25 -34.97
CA ARG A 660 -15.43 -6.55 -36.38
C ARG A 660 -15.83 -5.32 -37.20
N ASN A 661 -14.92 -4.84 -38.04
CA ASN A 661 -15.21 -3.75 -38.96
C ASN A 661 -15.94 -4.26 -40.19
N LYS A 662 -17.09 -3.66 -40.51
CA LYS A 662 -17.97 -4.05 -41.60
C LYS A 662 -17.89 -2.98 -42.68
N ASN A 663 -17.62 -3.39 -43.91
CA ASN A 663 -17.45 -2.51 -45.06
C ASN A 663 -18.35 -2.94 -46.21
N VAL A 664 -18.79 -1.97 -47.00
CA VAL A 664 -19.35 -2.19 -48.33
C VAL A 664 -18.39 -1.54 -49.32
N ASP A 665 -17.75 -2.38 -50.12
CA ASP A 665 -16.84 -1.97 -51.18
C ASP A 665 -17.60 -2.01 -52.53
N ALA A 666 -17.34 -1.06 -53.41
CA ALA A 666 -17.82 -1.01 -54.78
C ALA A 666 -16.69 -0.59 -55.71
N TYR A 667 -16.63 -1.21 -56.88
CA TYR A 667 -15.61 -0.91 -57.89
C TYR A 667 -16.22 -0.94 -59.28
N LEU A 668 -15.78 -0.01 -60.13
CA LEU A 668 -16.11 0.03 -61.55
C LEU A 668 -14.85 0.37 -62.34
N THR A 669 -14.61 -0.35 -63.43
CA THR A 669 -13.53 -0.07 -64.37
C THR A 669 -14.05 -0.05 -65.80
N TYR A 670 -13.50 0.86 -66.59
CA TYR A 670 -13.62 0.89 -68.04
C TYR A 670 -12.26 0.57 -68.66
N ALA A 671 -12.21 -0.32 -69.64
CA ALA A 671 -11.03 -0.67 -70.39
C ALA A 671 -11.32 -0.64 -71.89
N TYR A 672 -10.34 -0.17 -72.68
CA TYR A 672 -10.41 -0.16 -74.14
C TYR A 672 -9.34 -1.09 -74.71
N GLN A 673 -9.74 -2.14 -75.42
CA GLN A 673 -8.83 -3.14 -75.98
C GLN A 673 -8.29 -2.70 -77.34
N ILE A 674 -6.98 -2.61 -77.43
CA ILE A 674 -6.22 -2.36 -78.64
C ILE A 674 -5.56 -3.69 -79.03
N LYS A 675 -5.97 -4.26 -80.16
CA LYS A 675 -5.26 -5.41 -80.76
C LYS A 675 -4.10 -4.85 -81.58
N VAL A 676 -2.87 -5.10 -81.13
CA VAL A 676 -1.65 -4.66 -81.83
C VAL A 676 -1.37 -5.61 -82.99
N ASP A 677 -1.49 -6.91 -82.73
CA ASP A 677 -1.46 -7.99 -83.73
C ASP A 677 -2.26 -9.19 -83.19
N ASP A 678 -2.17 -10.34 -83.88
CA ASP A 678 -2.88 -11.58 -83.50
C ASP A 678 -2.43 -12.19 -82.17
N LYS A 679 -1.26 -11.79 -81.66
CA LYS A 679 -0.65 -12.29 -80.42
C LYS A 679 -0.69 -11.26 -79.31
N LEU A 680 -0.59 -9.96 -79.59
CA LEU A 680 -0.48 -8.91 -78.59
C LEU A 680 -1.74 -8.04 -78.52
N SER A 681 -2.32 -7.94 -77.32
CA SER A 681 -3.35 -6.94 -77.02
C SER A 681 -2.97 -6.10 -75.80
N ILE A 682 -3.29 -4.82 -75.88
CA ILE A 682 -3.04 -3.83 -74.83
C ILE A 682 -4.39 -3.20 -74.48
N SER A 683 -4.74 -3.18 -73.20
CA SER A 683 -5.99 -2.57 -72.73
C SER A 683 -5.72 -1.56 -71.63
N PRO A 684 -5.51 -0.27 -71.94
CA PRO A 684 -5.56 0.78 -70.93
C PRO A 684 -6.92 0.75 -70.21
N SER A 685 -6.90 1.01 -68.91
CA SER A 685 -8.08 1.02 -68.06
C SER A 685 -8.07 2.19 -67.09
N VAL A 686 -9.26 2.70 -66.78
CA VAL A 686 -9.50 3.64 -65.69
C VAL A 686 -10.54 3.04 -64.75
N GLY A 687 -10.31 3.15 -63.46
CA GLY A 687 -11.14 2.57 -62.42
C GLY A 687 -11.48 3.55 -61.31
N ALA A 688 -12.61 3.29 -60.65
CA ALA A 688 -13.07 4.01 -59.47
C ALA A 688 -13.47 3.00 -58.39
N TYR A 689 -12.95 3.18 -57.18
CA TYR A 689 -13.21 2.37 -56.00
C TYR A 689 -13.83 3.21 -54.89
N LEU A 690 -14.81 2.63 -54.22
CA LEU A 690 -15.50 3.20 -53.07
C LEU A 690 -15.61 2.15 -51.97
N SER A 691 -15.27 2.49 -50.73
CA SER A 691 -15.49 1.62 -49.57
C SER A 691 -16.07 2.41 -48.41
N ARG A 692 -17.24 2.01 -47.90
CA ARG A 692 -17.89 2.64 -46.74
C ARG A 692 -17.84 1.70 -45.54
N SER A 693 -17.24 2.14 -44.44
CA SER A 693 -17.14 1.35 -43.20
C SER A 693 -18.26 1.70 -42.20
N SER A 694 -18.59 0.73 -41.35
CA SER A 694 -19.32 0.98 -40.11
C SER A 694 -18.41 1.69 -39.09
N ARG A 695 -19.03 2.23 -38.03
CA ARG A 695 -18.32 2.56 -36.80
C ARG A 695 -17.79 1.26 -36.18
N THR A 696 -16.61 1.30 -35.58
CA THR A 696 -15.99 0.11 -34.98
C THR A 696 -15.18 0.49 -33.75
N LEU A 697 -15.46 -0.15 -32.62
CA LEU A 697 -14.64 -0.06 -31.41
C LEU A 697 -13.29 -0.74 -31.65
N ILE A 698 -12.23 0.04 -31.44
CA ILE A 698 -10.86 -0.47 -31.39
C ILE A 698 -10.66 -1.12 -30.02
N ASP A 699 -10.95 -0.37 -28.95
CA ASP A 699 -11.00 -0.86 -27.58
C ASP A 699 -12.18 -0.24 -26.81
N ASP A 700 -12.17 -0.36 -25.47
CA ASP A 700 -13.21 0.17 -24.60
C ASP A 700 -13.33 1.71 -24.73
N ASP A 701 -12.25 2.43 -25.04
CA ASP A 701 -12.16 3.89 -24.99
C ASP A 701 -12.20 4.55 -26.37
N VAL A 702 -11.80 3.84 -27.42
CA VAL A 702 -11.61 4.41 -28.76
C VAL A 702 -12.40 3.64 -29.79
N ALA A 703 -13.02 4.39 -30.69
CA ALA A 703 -13.64 3.83 -31.87
C ALA A 703 -13.29 4.62 -33.12
N MET A 704 -13.13 3.89 -34.21
CA MET A 704 -13.07 4.46 -35.54
C MET A 704 -14.49 4.82 -35.99
N ASN A 705 -14.70 6.07 -36.39
CA ASN A 705 -15.96 6.54 -36.96
C ASN A 705 -16.21 5.88 -38.32
N LYS A 706 -17.46 5.94 -38.78
CA LYS A 706 -17.81 5.57 -40.16
C LYS A 706 -16.94 6.39 -41.11
N ARG A 707 -16.19 5.74 -41.98
CA ARG A 707 -15.36 6.42 -42.98
C ARG A 707 -15.69 5.96 -44.39
N THR A 708 -15.41 6.82 -45.36
CA THR A 708 -15.47 6.46 -46.77
C THR A 708 -14.09 6.57 -47.37
N VAL A 709 -13.63 5.49 -47.99
CA VAL A 709 -12.40 5.45 -48.77
C VAL A 709 -12.78 5.57 -50.23
N TYR A 710 -12.11 6.45 -50.95
CA TYR A 710 -12.27 6.62 -52.39
C TYR A 710 -10.92 6.39 -53.06
N ALA A 711 -10.91 5.72 -54.21
CA ALA A 711 -9.72 5.66 -55.03
C ALA A 711 -10.06 5.78 -56.51
N GLY A 712 -9.19 6.45 -57.25
CA GLY A 712 -9.16 6.40 -58.71
C GLY A 712 -7.91 5.66 -59.15
N ASP A 713 -8.02 4.75 -60.11
CA ASP A 713 -6.89 4.02 -60.66
C ASP A 713 -6.78 4.11 -62.17
N ILE A 714 -5.55 4.01 -62.63
CA ILE A 714 -5.19 3.83 -64.03
C ILE A 714 -4.35 2.57 -64.13
N GLY A 715 -4.60 1.78 -65.16
CA GLY A 715 -3.89 0.52 -65.39
C GLY A 715 -3.73 0.24 -66.87
N VAL A 716 -2.87 -0.71 -67.18
CA VAL A 716 -2.72 -1.24 -68.53
C VAL A 716 -2.68 -2.76 -68.42
N ASN A 717 -3.59 -3.44 -69.11
CA ASN A 717 -3.55 -4.89 -69.24
C ASN A 717 -2.89 -5.27 -70.57
N ILE A 718 -1.71 -5.86 -70.49
CA ILE A 718 -0.96 -6.39 -71.63
C ILE A 718 -1.16 -7.89 -71.66
N THR A 719 -1.63 -8.43 -72.78
CA THR A 719 -1.84 -9.86 -72.97
C THR A 719 -1.13 -10.30 -74.24
N TYR A 720 -0.23 -11.27 -74.10
CA TYR A 720 0.52 -11.87 -75.20
C TYR A 720 0.17 -13.36 -75.32
N LYS A 721 -0.23 -13.78 -76.51
CA LYS A 721 -0.67 -15.14 -76.81
C LYS A 721 0.46 -15.96 -77.42
N LEU A 722 0.83 -17.02 -76.72
CA LEU A 722 1.79 -18.05 -77.11
C LEU A 722 1.02 -19.37 -77.30
N ASP A 723 0.59 -19.65 -78.52
CA ASP A 723 -0.28 -20.77 -78.87
C ASP A 723 -1.55 -20.79 -77.98
N ASP A 724 -1.68 -21.81 -77.11
CA ASP A 724 -2.82 -21.98 -76.19
C ASP A 724 -2.60 -21.32 -74.82
N ILE A 725 -1.54 -20.53 -74.67
CA ILE A 725 -1.12 -19.90 -73.41
C ILE A 725 -1.20 -18.37 -73.52
N ASN A 726 -1.90 -17.74 -72.58
CA ASN A 726 -1.92 -16.29 -72.42
C ASN A 726 -0.93 -15.87 -71.34
N VAL A 727 0.01 -14.99 -71.68
CA VAL A 727 0.87 -14.29 -70.71
C VAL A 727 0.29 -12.91 -70.47
N VAL A 728 0.06 -12.57 -69.20
CA VAL A 728 -0.61 -11.33 -68.80
C VAL A 728 0.32 -10.51 -67.91
N ILE A 729 0.42 -9.21 -68.19
CA ILE A 729 1.13 -8.23 -67.37
C ILE A 729 0.20 -7.04 -67.12
N ARG A 730 -0.01 -6.68 -65.85
CA ARG A 730 -0.94 -5.64 -65.39
C ARG A 730 -0.27 -4.70 -64.39
N PRO A 731 0.45 -3.66 -64.84
CA PRO A 731 0.75 -2.52 -64.00
C PRO A 731 -0.51 -1.68 -63.74
N ASN A 732 -0.66 -1.19 -62.51
CA ASN A 732 -1.65 -0.18 -62.17
C ASN A 732 -1.14 0.78 -61.10
N VAL A 733 -1.67 1.99 -61.11
CA VAL A 733 -1.44 3.01 -60.08
C VAL A 733 -2.80 3.52 -59.62
N ALA A 734 -3.04 3.50 -58.31
CA ALA A 734 -4.24 4.05 -57.70
C ALA A 734 -3.90 5.18 -56.74
N PHE A 735 -4.70 6.25 -56.76
CA PHE A 735 -4.65 7.34 -55.81
C PHE A 735 -5.80 7.16 -54.83
N VAL A 736 -5.47 6.85 -53.58
CA VAL A 736 -6.44 6.53 -52.52
C VAL A 736 -6.51 7.68 -51.54
N LYS A 737 -7.73 8.11 -51.20
CA LYS A 737 -8.02 9.00 -50.07
C LYS A 737 -8.74 8.19 -48.99
N ASP A 738 -8.07 7.99 -47.87
CA ASP A 738 -8.45 7.05 -46.80
C ASP A 738 -8.48 7.70 -45.40
N ASP A 739 -8.84 8.98 -45.35
CA ASP A 739 -9.08 9.75 -44.13
C ASP A 739 -9.91 8.97 -43.10
N ALA A 740 -9.54 9.13 -41.83
CA ALA A 740 -10.25 8.54 -40.72
C ALA A 740 -10.52 9.57 -39.63
N THR A 741 -11.52 9.27 -38.81
CA THR A 741 -11.76 10.02 -37.58
C THR A 741 -11.90 9.03 -36.46
N LEU A 742 -11.07 9.17 -35.44
CA LEU A 742 -11.22 8.47 -34.18
C LEU A 742 -12.12 9.32 -33.28
N SER A 743 -12.94 8.66 -32.48
CA SER A 743 -13.67 9.29 -31.39
C SER A 743 -13.51 8.50 -30.12
N GLN A 744 -13.65 9.19 -29.00
CA GLN A 744 -13.90 8.50 -27.74
C GLN A 744 -15.18 7.67 -27.90
N SER A 745 -15.16 6.43 -27.42
CA SER A 745 -16.21 5.44 -27.66
C SER A 745 -17.59 5.93 -27.18
N ASN A 746 -17.64 6.59 -26.02
CA ASN A 746 -18.83 7.16 -25.38
C ASN A 746 -18.99 8.69 -25.51
N ASP A 747 -18.05 9.41 -26.14
CA ASP A 747 -18.18 10.85 -26.40
C ASP A 747 -17.85 11.16 -27.86
N SER A 748 -18.90 11.28 -28.68
CA SER A 748 -18.74 11.61 -30.10
C SER A 748 -18.23 13.03 -30.35
N THR A 749 -18.16 13.91 -29.35
CA THR A 749 -17.61 15.27 -29.51
C THR A 749 -16.09 15.29 -29.35
N ASN A 750 -15.52 14.31 -28.63
CA ASN A 750 -14.07 14.16 -28.50
C ASN A 750 -13.54 13.34 -29.68
N GLN A 751 -12.99 14.03 -30.68
CA GLN A 751 -12.57 13.44 -31.94
C GLN A 751 -11.14 13.81 -32.30
N TYR A 752 -10.51 12.94 -33.08
CA TYR A 752 -9.22 13.17 -33.70
C TYR A 752 -9.27 12.76 -35.17
N LYS A 753 -9.04 13.73 -36.06
CA LYS A 753 -9.01 13.50 -37.51
C LYS A 753 -7.62 13.09 -37.94
N ILE A 754 -7.56 12.13 -38.84
CA ILE A 754 -6.34 11.63 -39.47
C ILE A 754 -6.55 11.79 -40.96
N ASP A 755 -5.88 12.77 -41.54
CA ASP A 755 -5.87 12.98 -42.98
C ASP A 755 -4.88 11.98 -43.61
N SER A 756 -5.35 11.20 -44.57
CA SER A 756 -4.55 10.16 -45.21
C SER A 756 -4.81 10.10 -46.70
N SER A 757 -3.72 10.13 -47.46
CA SER A 757 -3.73 9.92 -48.90
C SER A 757 -2.53 9.05 -49.28
N ASN A 758 -2.77 8.07 -50.14
CA ASN A 758 -1.81 7.03 -50.45
C ASN A 758 -1.82 6.74 -51.94
N THR A 759 -0.63 6.59 -52.52
CA THR A 759 -0.48 6.04 -53.87
C THR A 759 -0.21 4.55 -53.78
N VAL A 760 -1.04 3.76 -54.43
CA VAL A 760 -0.92 2.30 -54.49
C VAL A 760 -0.35 1.91 -55.85
N TYR A 761 0.78 1.22 -55.84
CA TYR A 761 1.39 0.67 -57.04
C TYR A 761 1.14 -0.83 -57.09
N GLY A 762 0.59 -1.31 -58.18
CA GLY A 762 0.35 -2.73 -58.41
C GLY A 762 1.03 -3.22 -59.67
N LEU A 763 1.55 -4.45 -59.62
CA LEU A 763 2.01 -5.20 -60.77
C LEU A 763 1.54 -6.64 -60.61
N THR A 764 0.71 -7.11 -61.52
CA THR A 764 0.37 -8.53 -61.61
C THR A 764 0.94 -9.12 -62.89
N THR A 765 1.68 -10.22 -62.78
CA THR A 765 2.10 -11.03 -63.92
C THR A 765 1.45 -12.40 -63.81
N GLY A 766 1.10 -13.03 -64.93
CA GLY A 766 0.50 -14.35 -64.89
C GLY A 766 0.52 -15.07 -66.22
N ILE A 767 0.25 -16.36 -66.15
CA ILE A 767 0.18 -17.28 -67.29
C ILE A 767 -1.14 -18.05 -67.13
N GLU A 768 -1.95 -18.10 -68.18
CA GLU A 768 -3.22 -18.84 -68.23
C GLU A 768 -3.19 -19.80 -69.42
N LYS A 769 -3.62 -21.05 -69.20
CA LYS A 769 -3.90 -22.02 -70.26
C LYS A 769 -5.37 -22.43 -70.20
N ARG A 770 -6.03 -22.42 -71.36
CA ARG A 770 -7.40 -22.93 -71.52
C ARG A 770 -7.37 -24.24 -72.28
N PHE A 771 -8.07 -25.24 -71.77
CA PHE A 771 -8.17 -26.57 -72.35
C PHE A 771 -9.51 -26.72 -73.09
N ALA A 772 -9.52 -27.57 -74.12
CA ALA A 772 -10.71 -27.78 -74.95
C ALA A 772 -11.92 -28.35 -74.18
N ASN A 773 -11.70 -28.97 -73.01
CA ASN A 773 -12.73 -29.55 -72.15
C ASN A 773 -13.37 -28.54 -71.18
N GLY A 774 -13.20 -27.24 -71.40
CA GLY A 774 -13.79 -26.18 -70.56
C GLY A 774 -12.97 -25.79 -69.32
N LEU A 775 -11.90 -26.53 -68.99
CA LEU A 775 -11.01 -26.21 -67.87
C LEU A 775 -10.06 -25.06 -68.23
N SER A 776 -9.87 -24.13 -67.30
CA SER A 776 -8.81 -23.12 -67.34
C SER A 776 -7.93 -23.21 -66.10
N ILE A 777 -6.61 -23.10 -66.29
CA ILE A 777 -5.63 -23.07 -65.20
C ILE A 777 -4.77 -21.83 -65.40
N ALA A 778 -4.64 -20.99 -64.37
CA ALA A 778 -3.74 -19.85 -64.38
C ALA A 778 -2.89 -19.77 -63.11
N SER A 779 -1.68 -19.26 -63.26
CA SER A 779 -0.81 -18.88 -62.16
C SER A 779 -0.47 -17.40 -62.27
N ASN A 780 -0.41 -16.71 -61.14
CA ASN A 780 -0.08 -15.29 -61.10
C ASN A 780 0.87 -14.95 -59.95
N VAL A 781 1.69 -13.92 -60.16
CA VAL A 781 2.46 -13.23 -59.13
C VAL A 781 1.95 -11.80 -59.06
N ARG A 782 1.53 -11.39 -57.86
CA ARG A 782 1.04 -10.03 -57.59
C ARG A 782 2.00 -9.34 -56.62
N LEU A 783 2.43 -8.16 -57.01
CA LEU A 783 3.20 -7.22 -56.20
C LEU A 783 2.33 -5.98 -56.00
N GLN A 784 2.15 -5.55 -54.76
CA GLN A 784 1.40 -4.35 -54.44
C GLN A 784 2.12 -3.56 -53.35
N ARG A 785 2.28 -2.25 -53.53
CA ARG A 785 2.82 -1.32 -52.53
C ARG A 785 1.75 -0.30 -52.21
N TYR A 786 1.30 -0.26 -50.96
CA TYR A 786 0.32 0.72 -50.48
C TYR A 786 1.06 1.86 -49.79
N GLY A 787 1.44 2.89 -50.56
CA GLY A 787 2.17 4.06 -50.07
C GLY A 787 3.42 3.69 -49.25
N SER A 788 3.59 4.35 -48.10
CA SER A 788 4.60 3.99 -47.10
C SER A 788 4.16 2.87 -46.14
N GLN A 789 2.86 2.53 -46.12
CA GLN A 789 2.25 1.68 -45.09
C GLN A 789 2.74 0.22 -45.16
N HIS A 790 2.59 -0.44 -46.31
CA HIS A 790 2.93 -1.87 -46.44
C HIS A 790 3.17 -2.31 -47.89
N SER A 791 3.82 -3.47 -48.04
CA SER A 791 4.00 -4.19 -49.31
C SER A 791 3.40 -5.59 -49.22
N ASP A 792 2.64 -5.96 -50.23
CA ASP A 792 2.00 -7.27 -50.37
C ASP A 792 2.56 -7.98 -51.60
N VAL A 793 3.05 -9.21 -51.39
CA VAL A 793 3.46 -10.12 -52.45
C VAL A 793 2.62 -11.37 -52.32
N SER A 794 2.04 -11.83 -53.42
CA SER A 794 1.31 -13.10 -53.43
C SER A 794 1.49 -13.89 -54.71
N ILE A 795 1.47 -15.21 -54.57
CA ILE A 795 1.46 -16.16 -55.68
C ILE A 795 0.09 -16.82 -55.68
N GLY A 796 -0.61 -16.73 -56.80
CA GLY A 796 -1.98 -17.22 -56.97
C GLY A 796 -2.05 -18.38 -57.95
N LEU A 797 -2.90 -19.35 -57.66
CA LEU A 797 -3.37 -20.39 -58.57
C LEU A 797 -4.87 -20.20 -58.78
N ASP A 798 -5.29 -20.09 -60.04
CA ASP A 798 -6.69 -19.93 -60.45
C ASP A 798 -7.11 -21.14 -61.28
N LEU A 799 -8.26 -21.70 -60.94
CA LEU A 799 -8.94 -22.77 -61.68
C LEU A 799 -10.31 -22.25 -62.11
N GLY A 800 -10.66 -22.42 -63.38
CA GLY A 800 -11.98 -22.11 -63.92
C GLY A 800 -12.54 -23.27 -64.72
N TYR A 801 -13.86 -23.37 -64.76
CA TYR A 801 -14.57 -24.39 -65.54
C TYR A 801 -15.85 -23.80 -66.13
N ASN A 802 -16.04 -24.00 -67.44
CA ASN A 802 -17.31 -23.75 -68.13
C ASN A 802 -17.98 -25.09 -68.41
N PHE A 803 -19.26 -25.22 -68.02
CA PHE A 803 -20.03 -26.46 -68.14
C PHE A 803 -20.68 -26.62 -69.51
#